data_AF-A0A1G0N7V6-F1
#
_entry.id   AF-A0A1G0N7V6-F1
#
_cell.length_a   1.000
_cell.length_b   1.000
_cell.length_c   1.000
_cell.angle_alpha   90.00
_cell.angle_beta   90.00
_cell.angle_gamma   90.00
#
_symmetry.space_group_name_H-M   'P 1'
#
loop_
_entity.id
_entity.type
_entity.pdbx_description
1 polymer ?
#
loop_
_entity_poly.entity_id
_entity_poly.type
_entity_poly.pdbx_seq_one_letter_code
_entity_poly.pdbx_strand_id
1 'polypeptide(L)'
;MVLPWTLDLNGRGFLPGDTAFYRVRALDNAPAAHLAESREYRLRLPSNAELREALREASRAVAAAADSLAREQRGLAQATEELSAERERASQGAQARPGAQGDLPFRSAQRAGEIADQQERLMERAAQMQEELKQLAEAASNAGLTDPQWLAELKELERLLDRAVTPELEQRLNALREALQKLDPEALREALKRLAEAGKELRDQLSRSRELFERAAIEGEMTTLAQDAEELAQRQRDWNRQAETAALDSALAKAEQALAQETDSLAARMSQLDQGLQKQGEHEGTAPEQQRVSQASQAMERAAGEAQAGERRQAQQSGKEAEQALDPVAQRLREQRDQMRDQWRQDVMQTLDYALSETADLARRQVDLAQRMRGGDASADARNAQAALREGADRVMQRLQTAAGKNALVSPQVGTSLGFARLRMAEAVDRLQRATPNPSEAGELAGQAVDGLNAMTQSLLRSRSEVQSAESGSGLQEAVEKMAQLAAQQQALNGQSGGMLPLMPLGGEGLLQDLRALAERQRRLAAELERMNAEGQAQGAEALAQEARDLARRLEAGQLDRRTIERQERLFRRLLDQGRTLRGEEEDEQEERTSQTARPENVRLPPALRPGAAGKGPRYPYPTWEQLQQLSPEERRLILDYFRRLNEGRP
;
A
#
# COMPACT_ATOMS: atom_id res chain seq x y z
N MET A 1 -21.05 -41.04 21.34
CA MET A 1 -20.54 -41.12 19.95
C MET A 1 -21.11 -39.92 19.21
N VAL A 2 -20.29 -38.97 18.77
CA VAL A 2 -20.75 -37.80 18.00
C VAL A 2 -20.60 -38.17 16.53
N LEU A 3 -21.70 -38.27 15.80
CA LEU A 3 -21.69 -38.48 14.35
C LEU A 3 -21.58 -37.12 13.66
N PRO A 4 -20.46 -36.79 13.00
CA PRO A 4 -20.38 -35.59 12.18
C PRO A 4 -21.23 -35.79 10.91
N TRP A 5 -22.12 -34.84 10.64
CA TRP A 5 -22.94 -34.79 9.43
C TRP A 5 -22.73 -33.44 8.75
N THR A 6 -22.45 -33.44 7.45
CA THR A 6 -22.22 -32.22 6.66
C THR A 6 -23.45 -31.89 5.85
N LEU A 7 -24.01 -30.69 6.04
CA LEU A 7 -25.06 -30.15 5.21
C LEU A 7 -24.43 -29.37 4.05
N ASP A 8 -24.31 -30.00 2.88
CA ASP A 8 -23.82 -29.34 1.67
C ASP A 8 -24.96 -28.59 0.96
N LEU A 9 -24.77 -27.28 0.77
CA LEU A 9 -25.70 -26.38 0.11
C LEU A 9 -25.22 -25.93 -1.28
N ASN A 10 -24.03 -26.36 -1.70
CA ASN A 10 -23.47 -26.01 -3.01
C ASN A 10 -24.36 -26.57 -4.14
N GLY A 11 -24.49 -25.81 -5.23
CA GLY A 11 -25.29 -26.20 -6.41
C GLY A 11 -26.81 -26.20 -6.22
N ARG A 12 -27.32 -25.72 -5.07
CA ARG A 12 -28.77 -25.64 -4.79
C ARG A 12 -29.43 -24.34 -5.24
N GLY A 13 -28.72 -23.51 -6.02
CA GLY A 13 -29.25 -22.27 -6.59
C GLY A 13 -29.36 -21.10 -5.61
N PHE A 14 -28.73 -21.18 -4.44
CA PHE A 14 -28.63 -20.03 -3.53
C PHE A 14 -27.77 -18.93 -4.16
N LEU A 15 -28.28 -17.70 -4.12
CA LEU A 15 -27.60 -16.49 -4.54
C LEU A 15 -27.05 -15.73 -3.33
N PRO A 16 -26.05 -14.84 -3.51
CA PRO A 16 -25.59 -13.93 -2.46
C PRO A 16 -26.76 -13.14 -1.86
N GLY A 17 -26.87 -13.12 -0.52
CA GLY A 17 -27.98 -12.51 0.21
C GLY A 17 -29.12 -13.47 0.59
N ASP A 18 -29.15 -14.68 0.02
CA ASP A 18 -30.19 -15.66 0.35
C ASP A 18 -30.03 -16.23 1.76
N THR A 19 -31.14 -16.68 2.32
CA THR A 19 -31.17 -17.29 3.66
C THR A 19 -31.78 -18.68 3.62
N ALA A 20 -30.98 -19.67 3.99
CA ALA A 20 -31.44 -21.04 4.20
C ALA A 20 -31.91 -21.22 5.65
N PHE A 21 -33.10 -21.80 5.82
CA PHE A 21 -33.62 -22.20 7.11
C PHE A 21 -33.60 -23.73 7.20
N TYR A 22 -33.08 -24.29 8.29
CA TYR A 22 -33.02 -25.75 8.48
C TYR A 22 -33.37 -26.16 9.91
N ARG A 23 -33.85 -27.40 10.04
CA ARG A 23 -34.20 -28.04 11.31
C ARG A 23 -33.65 -29.45 11.30
N VAL A 24 -33.20 -29.93 12.45
CA VAL A 24 -32.77 -31.31 12.61
C VAL A 24 -33.89 -32.07 13.30
N ARG A 25 -34.29 -33.21 12.73
CA ARG A 25 -35.26 -34.13 13.31
C ARG A 25 -34.55 -35.41 13.69
N ALA A 26 -34.71 -35.85 14.94
CA ALA A 26 -34.20 -37.12 15.43
C ALA A 26 -35.38 -38.01 15.81
N LEU A 27 -35.30 -39.28 15.42
CA LEU A 27 -36.24 -40.34 15.78
C LEU A 27 -35.50 -41.33 16.67
N ASP A 28 -36.10 -41.71 17.80
CA ASP A 28 -35.56 -42.79 18.62
C ASP A 28 -35.93 -44.18 18.05
N ASN A 29 -35.36 -45.22 18.62
CA ASN A 29 -35.61 -46.61 18.24
C ASN A 29 -36.66 -47.31 19.13
N ALA A 30 -37.53 -46.54 19.82
CA ALA A 30 -38.55 -47.11 20.67
C ALA A 30 -39.69 -47.75 19.83
N PRO A 31 -40.44 -48.74 20.37
CA PRO A 31 -41.56 -49.38 19.67
C PRO A 31 -42.65 -48.40 19.21
N ALA A 32 -42.80 -47.27 19.93
CA ALA A 32 -43.47 -46.07 19.45
C ALA A 32 -42.40 -44.98 19.32
N ALA A 33 -42.01 -44.66 18.09
CA ALA A 33 -40.91 -43.74 17.85
C ALA A 33 -41.23 -42.34 18.40
N HIS A 34 -40.35 -41.81 19.25
CA HIS A 34 -40.43 -40.43 19.70
C HIS A 34 -39.66 -39.52 18.73
N LEU A 35 -40.32 -38.44 18.31
CA LEU A 35 -39.73 -37.42 17.44
C LEU A 35 -39.24 -36.24 18.30
N ALA A 36 -37.96 -35.89 18.17
CA ALA A 36 -37.41 -34.65 18.70
C ALA A 36 -37.00 -33.73 17.54
N GLU A 37 -37.42 -32.47 17.58
CA GLU A 37 -36.99 -31.44 16.63
C GLU A 37 -36.03 -30.46 17.29
N SER A 38 -35.02 -30.02 16.54
CA SER A 38 -34.25 -28.85 16.93
C SER A 38 -35.06 -27.57 16.72
N ARG A 39 -34.64 -26.48 17.38
CA ARG A 39 -35.00 -25.13 16.93
C ARG A 39 -34.59 -24.94 15.47
N GLU A 40 -35.31 -24.05 14.78
CA GLU A 40 -34.94 -23.65 13.43
C GLU A 40 -33.63 -22.85 13.46
N TYR A 41 -32.72 -23.24 12.58
CA TYR A 41 -31.45 -22.56 12.35
C TYR A 41 -31.52 -21.78 11.06
N ARG A 42 -30.95 -20.58 11.10
CA ARG A 42 -30.88 -19.67 9.97
C ARG A 42 -29.43 -19.57 9.50
N LEU A 43 -29.17 -19.95 8.27
CA LEU A 43 -27.91 -19.78 7.57
C LEU A 43 -28.10 -18.73 6.47
N ARG A 44 -27.57 -17.53 6.68
CA ARG A 44 -27.64 -16.44 5.69
C ARG A 44 -26.33 -16.42 4.91
N LEU A 45 -26.42 -16.48 3.59
CA LEU A 45 -25.29 -16.15 2.71
C LEU A 45 -25.16 -14.62 2.69
N PRO A 46 -23.98 -14.06 2.99
CA PRO A 46 -23.79 -12.62 2.87
C PRO A 46 -24.01 -12.17 1.43
N SER A 47 -24.54 -10.97 1.25
CA SER A 47 -24.65 -10.36 -0.08
C SER A 47 -23.28 -9.91 -0.59
N ASN A 48 -23.15 -9.66 -1.90
CA ASN A 48 -21.93 -9.08 -2.45
C ASN A 48 -21.61 -7.70 -1.84
N ALA A 49 -22.63 -6.93 -1.43
CA ALA A 49 -22.43 -5.66 -0.72
C ALA A 49 -21.88 -5.88 0.69
N GLU A 50 -22.41 -6.86 1.43
CA GLU A 50 -21.91 -7.20 2.78
C GLU A 50 -20.48 -7.76 2.75
N LEU A 51 -20.17 -8.59 1.75
CA LEU A 51 -18.81 -9.09 1.53
C LEU A 51 -17.84 -7.96 1.18
N ARG A 52 -18.23 -7.05 0.28
CA ARG A 52 -17.44 -5.85 -0.06
C ARG A 52 -17.19 -4.99 1.18
N GLU A 53 -18.22 -4.74 1.99
CA GLU A 53 -18.10 -3.90 3.18
C GLU A 53 -17.20 -4.54 4.25
N ALA A 54 -17.37 -5.84 4.52
CA ALA A 54 -16.53 -6.54 5.49
C ALA A 54 -15.07 -6.63 5.03
N LEU A 55 -14.83 -6.74 3.72
CA LEU A 55 -13.49 -6.72 3.15
C LEU A 55 -12.85 -5.33 3.26
N ARG A 56 -13.63 -4.26 3.06
CA ARG A 56 -13.18 -2.87 3.28
C ARG A 56 -12.88 -2.60 4.75
N GLU A 57 -13.72 -3.05 5.68
CA GLU A 57 -13.45 -2.98 7.11
C GLU A 57 -12.13 -3.67 7.48
N ALA A 58 -11.91 -4.88 6.95
CA ALA A 58 -10.64 -5.58 7.16
C ALA A 58 -9.46 -4.79 6.57
N SER A 59 -9.60 -4.25 5.36
CA SER A 59 -8.56 -3.45 4.71
C SER A 59 -8.23 -2.17 5.49
N ARG A 60 -9.25 -1.48 6.02
CA ARG A 60 -9.10 -0.32 6.91
C ARG A 60 -8.41 -0.68 8.22
N ALA A 61 -8.72 -1.86 8.78
CA ALA A 61 -8.05 -2.34 9.97
C ALA A 61 -6.55 -2.59 9.72
N VAL A 62 -6.20 -3.22 8.59
CA VAL A 62 -4.79 -3.42 8.22
C VAL A 62 -4.11 -2.07 7.91
N ALA A 63 -4.77 -1.15 7.20
CA ALA A 63 -4.24 0.19 6.94
C ALA A 63 -3.97 0.96 8.24
N ALA A 64 -4.91 0.93 9.20
CA ALA A 64 -4.73 1.56 10.52
C ALA A 64 -3.59 0.92 11.32
N ALA A 65 -3.41 -0.40 11.21
CA ALA A 65 -2.33 -1.12 11.84
C ALA A 65 -0.96 -0.76 11.21
N ALA A 66 -0.88 -0.67 9.88
CA ALA A 66 0.31 -0.19 9.17
C ALA A 66 0.64 1.27 9.56
N ASP A 67 -0.38 2.10 9.76
CA ASP A 67 -0.23 3.47 10.23
C ASP A 67 0.29 3.57 11.67
N SER A 68 -0.07 2.62 12.54
CA SER A 68 0.52 2.47 13.87
C SER A 68 1.99 2.07 13.76
N LEU A 69 2.28 1.08 12.92
CA LEU A 69 3.64 0.57 12.69
C LEU A 69 4.57 1.68 12.19
N ALA A 70 4.13 2.48 11.21
CA ALA A 70 4.91 3.59 10.69
C ALA A 70 5.18 4.69 11.73
N ARG A 71 4.25 4.92 12.68
CA ARG A 71 4.42 5.87 13.79
C ARG A 71 5.37 5.34 14.86
N GLU A 72 5.23 4.08 15.23
CA GLU A 72 6.14 3.40 16.17
C GLU A 72 7.57 3.39 15.59
N GLN A 73 7.73 3.07 14.30
CA GLN A 73 9.03 3.12 13.62
C GLN A 73 9.64 4.52 13.58
N ARG A 74 8.82 5.56 13.41
CA ARG A 74 9.27 6.96 13.52
C ARG A 74 9.87 7.25 14.88
N GLY A 75 9.19 6.84 15.96
CA GLY A 75 9.66 7.03 17.33
C GLY A 75 10.96 6.27 17.61
N LEU A 76 11.07 5.02 17.14
CA LEU A 76 12.30 4.23 17.29
C LEU A 76 13.48 4.82 16.53
N ALA A 77 13.27 5.26 15.28
CA ALA A 77 14.32 5.89 14.49
C ALA A 77 14.86 7.15 15.19
N GLN A 78 13.97 7.98 15.76
CA GLN A 78 14.37 9.16 16.54
C GLN A 78 15.14 8.79 17.80
N ALA A 79 14.65 7.83 18.59
CA ALA A 79 15.33 7.36 19.81
C ALA A 79 16.73 6.80 19.50
N THR A 80 16.86 6.10 18.36
CA THR A 80 18.15 5.54 17.90
C THR A 80 19.11 6.64 17.45
N GLU A 81 18.61 7.64 16.71
CA GLU A 81 19.41 8.81 16.29
C GLU A 81 19.87 9.62 17.50
N GLU A 82 18.99 9.89 18.47
CA GLU A 82 19.32 10.57 19.72
C GLU A 82 20.40 9.83 20.52
N LEU A 83 20.25 8.51 20.67
CA LEU A 83 21.22 7.68 21.39
C LEU A 83 22.58 7.65 20.67
N SER A 84 22.59 7.58 19.33
CA SER A 84 23.81 7.67 18.54
C SER A 84 24.51 9.04 18.72
N ALA A 85 23.75 10.13 18.71
CA ALA A 85 24.28 11.48 18.85
C ALA A 85 24.78 11.76 20.28
N GLU A 86 24.12 11.22 21.31
CA GLU A 86 24.57 11.25 22.70
C GLU A 86 25.93 10.54 22.82
N ARG A 87 26.09 9.37 22.19
CA ARG A 87 27.35 8.61 22.15
C ARG A 87 28.46 9.35 21.41
N GLU A 88 28.17 9.96 20.26
CA GLU A 88 29.16 10.75 19.52
C GLU A 88 29.66 11.94 20.36
N ARG A 89 28.75 12.67 21.01
CA ARG A 89 29.11 13.79 21.90
C ARG A 89 29.91 13.34 23.13
N ALA A 90 29.52 12.23 23.76
CA ALA A 90 30.23 11.66 24.90
C ALA A 90 31.66 11.23 24.55
N SER A 91 31.87 10.68 23.35
CA SER A 91 33.21 10.29 22.87
C SER A 91 34.14 11.48 22.63
N GLN A 92 33.62 12.58 22.07
CA GLN A 92 34.37 13.81 21.83
C GLN A 92 34.73 14.51 23.15
N GLY A 93 33.84 14.45 24.15
CA GLY A 93 34.10 14.96 25.49
C GLY A 93 35.04 14.09 26.33
N ALA A 94 35.04 12.77 26.14
CA ALA A 94 35.89 11.83 26.86
C ALA A 94 37.38 11.92 26.46
N GLN A 95 37.69 12.35 25.23
CA GLN A 95 39.06 12.68 24.82
C GLN A 95 39.68 13.84 25.63
N ALA A 96 38.88 14.65 26.33
CA ALA A 96 39.35 15.76 27.17
C ALA A 96 39.56 15.40 28.66
N ARG A 97 39.08 14.25 29.17
CA ARG A 97 39.23 13.84 30.58
C ARG A 97 39.35 12.30 30.74
N PRO A 98 40.55 11.76 31.01
CA PRO A 98 40.74 10.34 31.28
C PRO A 98 40.26 10.00 32.71
N GLY A 99 39.21 9.17 32.85
CA GLY A 99 38.81 8.61 34.15
C GLY A 99 37.30 8.38 34.41
N ALA A 100 36.40 8.83 33.55
CA ALA A 100 34.94 8.75 33.78
C ALA A 100 34.23 7.56 33.09
N GLN A 101 34.90 6.42 32.92
CA GLN A 101 34.44 5.33 32.03
C GLN A 101 33.57 4.23 32.69
N GLY A 102 33.35 4.21 34.00
CA GLY A 102 32.77 3.05 34.71
C GLY A 102 31.24 2.87 34.62
N ASP A 103 30.44 3.91 34.88
CA ASP A 103 28.99 3.77 35.12
C ASP A 103 28.08 4.13 33.92
N LEU A 104 28.59 4.91 32.97
CA LEU A 104 27.89 5.30 31.73
C LEU A 104 27.75 4.19 30.65
N PRO A 105 28.66 3.20 30.50
CA PRO A 105 28.55 2.20 29.42
C PRO A 105 27.43 1.17 29.66
N PHE A 106 27.14 0.80 30.91
CA PHE A 106 26.09 -0.19 31.22
C PHE A 106 24.68 0.36 30.95
N ARG A 107 24.38 1.57 31.42
CA ARG A 107 23.07 2.23 31.20
C ARG A 107 22.78 2.45 29.71
N SER A 108 23.81 2.82 28.95
CA SER A 108 23.66 3.04 27.50
C SER A 108 23.56 1.74 26.72
N ALA A 109 24.26 0.67 27.14
CA ALA A 109 24.06 -0.67 26.61
C ALA A 109 22.64 -1.19 26.89
N GLN A 110 22.09 -0.92 28.08
CA GLN A 110 20.69 -1.26 28.39
C GLN A 110 19.69 -0.56 27.46
N ARG A 111 19.81 0.76 27.26
CA ARG A 111 18.94 1.49 26.32
C ARG A 111 19.08 0.99 24.88
N ALA A 112 20.30 0.68 24.45
CA ALA A 112 20.54 0.11 23.12
C ALA A 112 19.91 -1.28 22.97
N GLY A 113 19.91 -2.09 24.04
CA GLY A 113 19.17 -3.35 24.11
C GLY A 113 17.66 -3.14 24.00
N GLU A 114 17.10 -2.18 24.73
CA GLU A 114 15.67 -1.84 24.65
C GLU A 114 15.24 -1.41 23.24
N ILE A 115 16.06 -0.61 22.55
CA ILE A 115 15.82 -0.23 21.14
C ILE A 115 15.85 -1.45 20.23
N ALA A 116 16.82 -2.36 20.41
CA ALA A 116 16.92 -3.58 19.61
C ALA A 116 15.69 -4.48 19.81
N ASP A 117 15.23 -4.66 21.06
CA ASP A 117 14.05 -5.46 21.39
C ASP A 117 12.75 -4.83 20.88
N GLN A 118 12.67 -3.50 20.85
CA GLN A 118 11.53 -2.79 20.25
C GLN A 118 11.52 -2.93 18.73
N GLN A 119 12.68 -2.82 18.09
CA GLN A 119 12.82 -2.98 16.64
C GLN A 119 12.46 -4.41 16.19
N GLU A 120 12.85 -5.43 16.95
CA GLU A 120 12.49 -6.83 16.68
C GLU A 120 10.99 -7.08 16.76
N ARG A 121 10.33 -6.58 17.83
CA ARG A 121 8.87 -6.68 17.96
C ARG A 121 8.13 -5.98 16.82
N LEU A 122 8.66 -4.87 16.30
CA LEU A 122 8.09 -4.23 15.12
C LEU A 122 8.22 -5.10 13.87
N MET A 123 9.36 -5.75 13.66
CA MET A 123 9.56 -6.65 12.51
C MET A 123 8.62 -7.87 12.61
N GLU A 124 8.47 -8.47 13.79
CA GLU A 124 7.54 -9.58 14.02
C GLU A 124 6.08 -9.17 13.73
N ARG A 125 5.68 -7.98 14.19
CA ARG A 125 4.35 -7.44 13.94
C ARG A 125 4.11 -7.13 12.47
N ALA A 126 5.11 -6.61 11.77
CA ALA A 126 5.06 -6.38 10.33
C ALA A 126 4.90 -7.70 9.56
N ALA A 127 5.67 -8.73 9.91
CA ALA A 127 5.59 -10.06 9.32
C ALA A 127 4.22 -10.72 9.56
N GLN A 128 3.67 -10.60 10.78
CA GLN A 128 2.32 -11.09 11.09
C GLN A 128 1.26 -10.36 10.24
N MET A 129 1.38 -9.04 10.09
CA MET A 129 0.45 -8.25 9.28
C MET A 129 0.52 -8.62 7.79
N GLN A 130 1.71 -8.94 7.28
CA GLN A 130 1.87 -9.43 5.92
C GLN A 130 1.15 -10.76 5.71
N GLU A 131 1.21 -11.67 6.68
CA GLU A 131 0.50 -12.94 6.63
C GLU A 131 -1.04 -12.75 6.71
N GLU A 132 -1.51 -11.85 7.57
CA GLU A 132 -2.93 -11.48 7.65
C GLU A 132 -3.43 -10.87 6.33
N LEU A 133 -2.60 -10.06 5.67
CA LEU A 133 -2.90 -9.45 4.38
C LEU A 133 -3.00 -10.50 3.26
N LYS A 134 -2.10 -11.48 3.24
CA LYS A 134 -2.17 -12.61 2.28
C LYS A 134 -3.43 -13.45 2.48
N GLN A 135 -3.77 -13.76 3.73
CA GLN A 135 -5.01 -14.47 4.05
C GLN A 135 -6.26 -13.67 3.64
N LEU A 136 -6.22 -12.35 3.78
CA LEU A 136 -7.30 -11.46 3.31
C LEU A 136 -7.45 -11.49 1.78
N ALA A 137 -6.33 -11.42 1.06
CA ALA A 137 -6.30 -11.49 -0.40
C ALA A 137 -6.83 -12.85 -0.91
N GLU A 138 -6.38 -13.95 -0.32
CA GLU A 138 -6.85 -15.31 -0.64
C GLU A 138 -8.35 -15.48 -0.33
N ALA A 139 -8.81 -14.98 0.80
CA ALA A 139 -10.22 -15.05 1.18
C ALA A 139 -11.12 -14.28 0.19
N ALA A 140 -10.69 -13.11 -0.27
CA ALA A 140 -11.42 -12.33 -1.28
C ALA A 140 -11.44 -13.01 -2.64
N SER A 141 -10.30 -13.55 -3.08
CA SER A 141 -10.21 -14.31 -4.34
C SER A 141 -11.14 -15.53 -4.33
N ASN A 142 -11.14 -16.30 -3.24
CA ASN A 142 -12.04 -17.45 -3.06
C ASN A 142 -13.52 -17.07 -3.02
N ALA A 143 -13.83 -15.84 -2.61
CA ALA A 143 -15.19 -15.29 -2.62
C ALA A 143 -15.61 -14.72 -3.99
N GLY A 144 -14.74 -14.78 -5.02
CA GLY A 144 -15.02 -14.26 -6.35
C GLY A 144 -15.05 -12.73 -6.41
N LEU A 145 -14.45 -12.05 -5.44
CA LEU A 145 -14.35 -10.59 -5.39
C LEU A 145 -13.08 -10.16 -6.12
N THR A 146 -13.22 -9.68 -7.34
CA THR A 146 -12.12 -9.24 -8.21
C THR A 146 -12.20 -7.73 -8.46
N ASP A 147 -12.25 -6.94 -7.39
CA ASP A 147 -12.15 -5.48 -7.52
C ASP A 147 -10.69 -5.10 -7.81
N PRO A 148 -10.37 -4.59 -9.02
CA PRO A 148 -8.99 -4.28 -9.39
C PRO A 148 -8.40 -3.15 -8.54
N GLN A 149 -9.21 -2.18 -8.12
CA GLN A 149 -8.74 -1.04 -7.33
C GLN A 149 -8.35 -1.49 -5.93
N TRP A 150 -9.20 -2.31 -5.30
CA TRP A 150 -8.90 -2.90 -4.00
C TRP A 150 -7.66 -3.82 -4.02
N LEU A 151 -7.51 -4.63 -5.08
CA LEU A 151 -6.31 -5.48 -5.23
C LEU A 151 -5.03 -4.65 -5.37
N ALA A 152 -5.11 -3.46 -6.00
CA ALA A 152 -4.00 -2.53 -6.05
C ALA A 152 -3.68 -1.93 -4.66
N GLU A 153 -4.71 -1.60 -3.86
CA GLU A 153 -4.55 -1.14 -2.48
C GLU A 153 -3.86 -2.18 -1.60
N LEU A 154 -4.29 -3.45 -1.65
CA LEU A 154 -3.65 -4.52 -0.87
C LEU A 154 -2.19 -4.72 -1.25
N LYS A 155 -1.88 -4.66 -2.55
CA LYS A 155 -0.51 -4.85 -3.03
C LYS A 155 0.42 -3.74 -2.58
N GLU A 156 -0.09 -2.51 -2.51
CA GLU A 156 0.70 -1.39 -1.99
C GLU A 156 0.91 -1.52 -0.48
N LEU A 157 -0.08 -2.05 0.25
CA LEU A 157 0.06 -2.38 1.67
C LEU A 157 1.08 -3.51 1.89
N GLU A 158 1.11 -4.51 1.01
CA GLU A 158 2.14 -5.56 1.00
C GLU A 158 3.53 -4.95 0.76
N ARG A 159 3.68 -4.06 -0.22
CA ARG A 159 4.94 -3.35 -0.48
C ARG A 159 5.39 -2.48 0.69
N LEU A 160 4.46 -1.82 1.37
CA LEU A 160 4.73 -1.05 2.59
C LEU A 160 5.29 -1.94 3.70
N LEU A 161 4.72 -3.13 3.88
CA LEU A 161 5.13 -4.10 4.89
C LEU A 161 6.45 -4.81 4.53
N ASP A 162 6.65 -5.17 3.27
CA ASP A 162 7.92 -5.69 2.75
C ASP A 162 9.06 -4.70 3.00
N ARG A 163 8.79 -3.40 2.83
CA ARG A 163 9.77 -2.35 3.15
C ARG A 163 10.04 -2.22 4.64
N ALA A 164 9.13 -2.61 5.52
CA ALA A 164 9.32 -2.55 6.97
C ALA A 164 10.27 -3.65 7.52
N VAL A 165 10.44 -4.76 6.79
CA VAL A 165 11.29 -5.89 7.19
C VAL A 165 12.41 -6.10 6.17
N THR A 166 13.44 -5.25 6.21
CA THR A 166 14.56 -5.35 5.27
C THR A 166 15.69 -6.25 5.78
N PRO A 167 16.31 -7.08 4.93
CA PRO A 167 17.49 -7.87 5.28
C PRO A 167 18.64 -7.01 5.82
N GLU A 168 18.78 -5.78 5.33
CA GLU A 168 19.77 -4.82 5.81
C GLU A 168 19.53 -4.45 7.28
N LEU A 169 18.28 -4.23 7.69
CA LEU A 169 17.93 -3.90 9.06
C LEU A 169 18.19 -5.07 10.00
N GLU A 170 17.88 -6.30 9.59
CA GLU A 170 18.22 -7.51 10.33
C GLU A 170 19.73 -7.64 10.55
N GLN A 171 20.53 -7.38 9.50
CA GLN A 171 21.98 -7.39 9.61
C GLN A 171 22.49 -6.31 10.58
N ARG A 172 21.92 -5.09 10.54
CA ARG A 172 22.29 -4.01 11.47
C ARG A 172 21.95 -4.35 12.92
N LEU A 173 20.79 -4.97 13.16
CA LEU A 173 20.38 -5.42 14.50
C LEU A 173 21.27 -6.55 15.01
N ASN A 174 21.65 -7.50 14.17
CA ASN A 174 22.58 -8.55 14.55
C ASN A 174 23.96 -8.00 14.92
N ALA A 175 24.46 -7.01 14.16
CA ALA A 175 25.70 -6.31 14.51
C ALA A 175 25.60 -5.56 15.85
N LEU A 176 24.44 -4.92 16.12
CA LEU A 176 24.19 -4.27 17.41
C LEU A 176 24.18 -5.27 18.57
N ARG A 177 23.53 -6.43 18.41
CA ARG A 177 23.51 -7.51 19.41
C ARG A 177 24.90 -8.04 19.70
N GLU A 178 25.71 -8.27 18.67
CA GLU A 178 27.09 -8.74 18.83
C GLU A 178 27.93 -7.72 19.60
N ALA A 179 27.76 -6.43 19.31
CA ALA A 179 28.42 -5.36 20.04
C ALA A 179 27.97 -5.27 21.51
N LEU A 180 26.68 -5.47 21.79
CA LEU A 180 26.11 -5.53 23.15
C LEU A 180 26.65 -6.72 23.95
N GLN A 181 26.77 -7.89 23.33
CA GLN A 181 27.33 -9.10 23.96
C GLN A 181 28.81 -8.93 24.32
N LYS A 182 29.58 -8.29 23.43
CA LYS A 182 31.00 -8.03 23.63
C LYS A 182 31.27 -6.86 24.58
N LEU A 183 30.24 -6.07 24.93
CA LEU A 183 30.34 -4.84 25.72
C LEU A 183 31.40 -3.87 25.16
N ASP A 184 31.65 -3.92 23.85
CA ASP A 184 32.66 -3.10 23.18
C ASP A 184 32.09 -1.70 22.89
N PRO A 185 32.63 -0.63 23.50
CA PRO A 185 32.09 0.71 23.34
C PRO A 185 32.16 1.27 21.92
N GLU A 186 33.21 0.93 21.16
CA GLU A 186 33.42 1.43 19.80
C GLU A 186 32.57 0.63 18.79
N ALA A 187 32.54 -0.70 18.93
CA ALA A 187 31.66 -1.53 18.11
C ALA A 187 30.19 -1.17 18.32
N LEU A 188 29.77 -0.90 19.56
CA LEU A 188 28.41 -0.49 19.90
C LEU A 188 28.07 0.89 19.31
N ARG A 189 29.01 1.83 19.33
CA ARG A 189 28.85 3.14 18.71
C ARG A 189 28.62 3.02 17.20
N GLU A 190 29.48 2.27 16.52
CA GLU A 190 29.39 2.08 15.07
C GLU A 190 28.10 1.35 14.69
N ALA A 191 27.72 0.32 15.45
CA ALA A 191 26.47 -0.42 15.22
C ALA A 191 25.23 0.47 15.42
N LEU A 192 25.19 1.30 16.47
CA LEU A 192 24.11 2.26 16.71
C LEU A 192 24.01 3.31 15.61
N LYS A 193 25.15 3.83 15.12
CA LYS A 193 25.17 4.79 14.02
C LYS A 193 24.59 4.20 12.74
N ARG A 194 25.02 3.00 12.37
CA ARG A 194 24.50 2.30 11.17
C ARG A 194 23.02 1.93 11.32
N LEU A 195 22.57 1.59 12.53
CA LEU A 195 21.16 1.34 12.80
C LEU A 195 20.34 2.63 12.72
N ALA A 196 20.85 3.75 13.23
CA ALA A 196 20.19 5.06 13.10
C ALA A 196 20.05 5.48 11.64
N GLU A 197 21.10 5.29 10.83
CA GLU A 197 21.08 5.54 9.38
C GLU A 197 20.03 4.67 8.67
N ALA A 198 20.02 3.36 8.92
CA ALA A 198 19.05 2.44 8.34
C ALA A 198 17.61 2.75 8.81
N GLY A 199 17.42 3.04 10.10
CA GLY A 199 16.13 3.41 10.67
C GLY A 199 15.59 4.72 10.10
N LYS A 200 16.47 5.69 9.84
CA LYS A 200 16.11 6.96 9.18
C LYS A 200 15.67 6.74 7.74
N GLU A 201 16.41 5.95 6.97
CA GLU A 201 16.05 5.62 5.60
C GLU A 201 14.71 4.90 5.53
N LEU A 202 14.50 3.91 6.40
CA LEU A 202 13.24 3.18 6.50
C LEU A 202 12.07 4.12 6.87
N ARG A 203 12.26 4.97 7.89
CA ARG A 203 11.28 5.98 8.29
C ARG A 203 10.87 6.87 7.10
N ASP A 204 11.85 7.34 6.33
CA ASP A 204 11.59 8.20 5.18
C ASP A 204 10.87 7.44 4.06
N GLN A 205 11.23 6.17 3.81
CA GLN A 205 10.53 5.30 2.86
C GLN A 205 9.07 5.06 3.25
N LEU A 206 8.81 4.66 4.50
CA LEU A 206 7.45 4.41 5.00
C LEU A 206 6.59 5.69 5.00
N SER A 207 7.17 6.83 5.36
CA SER A 207 6.44 8.11 5.33
C SER A 207 5.99 8.48 3.92
N ARG A 208 6.86 8.29 2.91
CA ARG A 208 6.52 8.57 1.51
C ARG A 208 5.44 7.63 1.00
N SER A 209 5.60 6.34 1.21
CA SER A 209 4.66 5.34 0.73
C SER A 209 3.29 5.48 1.40
N ARG A 210 3.25 5.87 2.68
CA ARG A 210 2.00 6.19 3.38
C ARG A 210 1.27 7.37 2.74
N GLU A 211 1.97 8.47 2.42
CA GLU A 211 1.35 9.65 1.81
C GLU A 211 0.80 9.36 0.41
N LEU A 212 1.54 8.60 -0.41
CA LEU A 212 1.06 8.11 -1.71
C LEU A 212 -0.18 7.24 -1.56
N PHE A 213 -0.14 6.29 -0.62
CA PHE A 213 -1.25 5.38 -0.34
C PHE A 213 -2.49 6.12 0.14
N GLU A 214 -2.34 7.09 1.05
CA GLU A 214 -3.45 7.89 1.58
C GLU A 214 -4.16 8.67 0.46
N ARG A 215 -3.40 9.27 -0.47
CA ARG A 215 -3.94 9.95 -1.65
C ARG A 215 -4.66 9.00 -2.61
N ALA A 216 -4.04 7.85 -2.90
CA ALA A 216 -4.63 6.84 -3.78
C ALA A 216 -5.92 6.24 -3.19
N ALA A 217 -5.96 5.99 -1.88
CA ALA A 217 -7.14 5.48 -1.18
C ALA A 217 -8.31 6.48 -1.25
N ILE A 218 -8.05 7.77 -1.04
CA ILE A 218 -9.07 8.83 -1.19
C ILE A 218 -9.62 8.86 -2.63
N GLU A 219 -8.74 8.78 -3.63
CA GLU A 219 -9.10 8.77 -5.04
C GLU A 219 -9.95 7.53 -5.43
N GLY A 220 -9.60 6.37 -4.87
CA GLY A 220 -10.33 5.11 -5.01
C GLY A 220 -11.69 5.12 -4.31
N GLU A 221 -11.74 5.63 -3.07
CA GLU A 221 -12.98 5.79 -2.32
C GLU A 221 -13.96 6.72 -3.04
N MET A 222 -13.50 7.86 -3.57
CA MET A 222 -14.36 8.76 -4.37
C MET A 222 -14.91 8.09 -5.64
N THR A 223 -14.07 7.32 -6.34
CA THR A 223 -14.48 6.60 -7.54
C THR A 223 -15.56 5.56 -7.22
N THR A 224 -15.36 4.82 -6.13
CA THR A 224 -16.32 3.81 -5.64
C THR A 224 -17.62 4.46 -5.21
N LEU A 225 -17.57 5.54 -4.42
CA LEU A 225 -18.77 6.26 -3.96
C LEU A 225 -19.56 6.83 -5.15
N ALA A 226 -18.89 7.30 -6.19
CA ALA A 226 -19.56 7.75 -7.40
C ALA A 226 -20.28 6.60 -8.13
N GLN A 227 -19.66 5.43 -8.22
CA GLN A 227 -20.28 4.23 -8.81
C GLN A 227 -21.47 3.73 -7.98
N ASP A 228 -21.32 3.64 -6.66
CA ASP A 228 -22.38 3.22 -5.74
C ASP A 228 -23.57 4.22 -5.81
N ALA A 229 -23.30 5.52 -5.90
CA ALA A 229 -24.34 6.55 -6.08
C ALA A 229 -25.07 6.42 -7.43
N GLU A 230 -24.34 6.11 -8.51
CA GLU A 230 -24.91 5.90 -9.84
C GLU A 230 -25.79 4.65 -9.89
N GLU A 231 -25.35 3.55 -9.27
CA GLU A 231 -26.14 2.32 -9.13
C GLU A 231 -27.42 2.56 -8.32
N LEU A 232 -27.32 3.25 -7.18
CA LEU A 232 -28.47 3.60 -6.35
C LEU A 232 -29.47 4.49 -7.08
N ALA A 233 -28.99 5.52 -7.80
CA ALA A 233 -29.84 6.37 -8.61
C ALA A 233 -30.58 5.55 -9.69
N GLN A 234 -29.89 4.63 -10.38
CA GLN A 234 -30.51 3.78 -11.38
C GLN A 234 -31.55 2.83 -10.77
N ARG A 235 -31.26 2.21 -9.62
CA ARG A 235 -32.22 1.34 -8.93
C ARG A 235 -33.43 2.11 -8.41
N GLN A 236 -33.25 3.36 -7.97
CA GLN A 236 -34.37 4.22 -7.61
C GLN A 236 -35.26 4.56 -8.81
N ARG A 237 -34.67 4.86 -9.98
CA ARG A 237 -35.44 5.05 -11.23
C ARG A 237 -36.24 3.80 -11.60
N ASP A 238 -35.65 2.63 -11.42
CA ASP A 238 -36.31 1.36 -11.71
C ASP A 238 -37.48 1.13 -10.75
N TRP A 239 -37.30 1.44 -9.46
CA TRP A 239 -38.37 1.39 -8.47
C TRP A 239 -39.49 2.37 -8.80
N ASN A 240 -39.18 3.64 -9.13
CA ASN A 240 -40.16 4.65 -9.52
C ASN A 240 -41.01 4.19 -10.72
N ARG A 241 -40.40 3.56 -11.73
CA ARG A 241 -41.12 2.97 -12.87
C ARG A 241 -42.04 1.81 -12.48
N GLN A 242 -41.62 0.98 -11.53
CA GLN A 242 -42.45 -0.12 -11.00
C GLN A 242 -43.61 0.42 -10.16
N ALA A 243 -43.38 1.44 -9.33
CA ALA A 243 -44.43 2.10 -8.53
C ALA A 243 -45.48 2.80 -9.41
N GLU A 244 -45.12 3.19 -10.64
CA GLU A 244 -46.05 3.73 -11.66
C GLU A 244 -46.94 2.66 -12.30
N THR A 245 -46.43 1.45 -12.51
CA THR A 245 -47.09 0.43 -13.35
C THR A 245 -47.66 -0.75 -12.58
N ALA A 246 -47.03 -1.16 -11.48
CA ALA A 246 -47.39 -2.33 -10.68
C ALA A 246 -48.27 -1.96 -9.47
N ALA A 247 -48.96 -2.95 -8.90
CA ALA A 247 -49.63 -2.79 -7.61
C ALA A 247 -48.57 -2.53 -6.52
N LEU A 248 -48.81 -1.53 -5.67
CA LEU A 248 -47.98 -1.35 -4.47
C LEU A 248 -48.25 -2.53 -3.54
N ASP A 249 -47.29 -3.43 -3.42
CA ASP A 249 -47.36 -4.57 -2.52
C ASP A 249 -46.26 -4.50 -1.46
N SER A 250 -46.32 -5.42 -0.49
CA SER A 250 -45.32 -5.50 0.57
C SER A 250 -43.91 -5.79 0.05
N ALA A 251 -43.75 -6.32 -1.16
CA ALA A 251 -42.44 -6.60 -1.74
C ALA A 251 -41.80 -5.32 -2.26
N LEU A 252 -42.56 -4.48 -2.96
CA LEU A 252 -42.10 -3.20 -3.48
C LEU A 252 -41.75 -2.20 -2.35
N ALA A 253 -42.54 -2.18 -1.27
CA ALA A 253 -42.23 -1.38 -0.08
C ALA A 253 -40.93 -1.85 0.62
N LYS A 254 -40.69 -3.17 0.70
CA LYS A 254 -39.44 -3.72 1.24
C LYS A 254 -38.24 -3.43 0.35
N ALA A 255 -38.43 -3.42 -0.97
CA ALA A 255 -37.37 -3.04 -1.92
C ALA A 255 -36.96 -1.58 -1.71
N GLU A 256 -37.91 -0.67 -1.53
CA GLU A 256 -37.62 0.75 -1.22
C GLU A 256 -36.92 0.92 0.12
N GLN A 257 -37.34 0.17 1.14
CA GLN A 257 -36.70 0.20 2.45
C GLN A 257 -35.24 -0.33 2.38
N ALA A 258 -34.95 -1.30 1.51
CA ALA A 258 -33.59 -1.75 1.27
C ALA A 258 -32.75 -0.67 0.56
N LEU A 259 -33.33 0.03 -0.43
CA LEU A 259 -32.67 1.17 -1.09
C LEU A 259 -32.35 2.30 -0.10
N ALA A 260 -33.26 2.60 0.83
CA ALA A 260 -33.03 3.58 1.89
C ALA A 260 -31.81 3.19 2.76
N GLN A 261 -31.75 1.93 3.22
CA GLN A 261 -30.63 1.45 4.04
C GLN A 261 -29.29 1.48 3.29
N GLU A 262 -29.29 1.11 2.01
CA GLU A 262 -28.09 1.21 1.18
C GLU A 262 -27.67 2.67 0.97
N THR A 263 -28.63 3.58 0.82
CA THR A 263 -28.39 5.03 0.70
C THR A 263 -27.85 5.66 2.00
N ASP A 264 -28.35 5.23 3.16
CA ASP A 264 -27.76 5.61 4.46
C ASP A 264 -26.32 5.13 4.59
N SER A 265 -26.03 3.90 4.14
CA SER A 265 -24.65 3.39 4.14
C SER A 265 -23.73 4.20 3.22
N LEU A 266 -24.24 4.71 2.10
CA LEU A 266 -23.52 5.64 1.23
C LEU A 266 -23.22 6.95 1.98
N ALA A 267 -24.21 7.55 2.66
CA ALA A 267 -24.02 8.78 3.44
C ALA A 267 -22.99 8.62 4.57
N ALA A 268 -22.99 7.48 5.26
CA ALA A 268 -22.02 7.17 6.30
C ALA A 268 -20.59 7.07 5.74
N ARG A 269 -20.42 6.43 4.57
CA ARG A 269 -19.11 6.32 3.91
C ARG A 269 -18.60 7.66 3.38
N MET A 270 -19.48 8.51 2.86
CA MET A 270 -19.13 9.90 2.51
C MET A 270 -18.67 10.70 3.74
N SER A 271 -19.31 10.50 4.90
CA SER A 271 -18.87 11.15 6.15
C SER A 271 -17.47 10.72 6.58
N GLN A 272 -17.11 9.45 6.35
CA GLN A 272 -15.78 8.92 6.67
C GLN A 272 -14.73 9.47 5.72
N LEU A 273 -15.04 9.54 4.42
CA LEU A 273 -14.19 10.19 3.42
C LEU A 273 -13.92 11.66 3.81
N ASP A 274 -14.95 12.41 4.19
CA ASP A 274 -14.83 13.80 4.63
C ASP A 274 -13.88 13.95 5.84
N GLN A 275 -13.98 13.06 6.82
CA GLN A 275 -13.04 13.02 7.95
C GLN A 275 -11.60 12.70 7.51
N GLY A 276 -11.42 11.87 6.46
CA GLY A 276 -10.13 11.61 5.84
C GLY A 276 -9.54 12.85 5.19
N LEU A 277 -10.32 13.54 4.36
CA LEU A 277 -9.94 14.78 3.67
C LEU A 277 -9.53 15.89 4.66
N GLN A 278 -10.31 16.07 5.74
CA GLN A 278 -9.99 17.05 6.78
C GLN A 278 -8.65 16.77 7.48
N LYS A 279 -8.31 15.50 7.72
CA LYS A 279 -7.01 15.13 8.32
C LYS A 279 -5.84 15.46 7.39
N GLN A 280 -6.07 15.47 6.08
CA GLN A 280 -5.07 15.81 5.07
C GLN A 280 -4.91 17.33 4.86
N GLY A 281 -5.72 18.14 5.55
CA GLY A 281 -5.71 19.60 5.43
C GLY A 281 -6.56 20.12 4.27
N GLU A 282 -7.36 19.26 3.63
CA GLU A 282 -8.30 19.67 2.59
C GLU A 282 -9.58 20.21 3.21
N HIS A 283 -9.97 21.42 2.79
CA HIS A 283 -11.09 22.16 3.37
C HIS A 283 -12.36 22.12 2.50
N GLU A 284 -12.26 21.67 1.25
CA GLU A 284 -13.41 21.44 0.36
C GLU A 284 -13.85 19.98 0.48
N GLY A 285 -14.71 19.72 1.46
CA GLY A 285 -15.24 18.39 1.74
C GLY A 285 -16.46 17.98 0.90
N THR A 286 -16.91 16.74 1.04
CA THR A 286 -18.10 16.18 0.36
C THR A 286 -19.42 16.50 1.09
N ALA A 287 -19.39 17.46 2.03
CA ALA A 287 -20.51 17.82 2.88
C ALA A 287 -21.83 18.17 2.14
N PRO A 288 -21.84 18.94 1.03
CA PRO A 288 -23.08 19.24 0.32
C PRO A 288 -23.69 18.02 -0.37
N GLU A 289 -22.87 17.09 -0.86
CA GLU A 289 -23.31 15.83 -1.47
C GLU A 289 -23.82 14.87 -0.40
N GLN A 290 -23.15 14.81 0.76
CA GLN A 290 -23.58 14.01 1.90
C GLN A 290 -25.00 14.41 2.35
N GLN A 291 -25.28 15.72 2.40
CA GLN A 291 -26.61 16.21 2.78
C GLN A 291 -27.69 15.77 1.77
N ARG A 292 -27.36 15.69 0.47
CA ARG A 292 -28.28 15.18 -0.56
C ARG A 292 -28.54 13.69 -0.43
N VAL A 293 -27.50 12.90 -0.17
CA VAL A 293 -27.67 11.45 0.05
C VAL A 293 -28.54 11.17 1.28
N SER A 294 -28.35 11.91 2.37
CA SER A 294 -29.22 11.82 3.55
C SER A 294 -30.67 12.21 3.26
N GLN A 295 -30.89 13.24 2.42
CA GLN A 295 -32.24 13.62 1.98
C GLN A 295 -32.88 12.53 1.11
N ALA A 296 -32.09 11.91 0.23
CA ALA A 296 -32.57 10.80 -0.60
C ALA A 296 -33.01 9.61 0.26
N SER A 297 -32.19 9.21 1.24
CA SER A 297 -32.54 8.13 2.17
C SER A 297 -33.86 8.42 2.90
N GLN A 298 -34.01 9.62 3.48
CA GLN A 298 -35.26 10.01 4.15
C GLN A 298 -36.47 10.04 3.21
N ALA A 299 -36.27 10.39 1.94
CA ALA A 299 -37.33 10.34 0.93
C ALA A 299 -37.71 8.89 0.56
N MET A 300 -36.74 7.98 0.48
CA MET A 300 -36.98 6.55 0.26
C MET A 300 -37.70 5.91 1.46
N GLU A 301 -37.32 6.24 2.70
CA GLU A 301 -38.02 5.76 3.90
C GLU A 301 -39.50 6.19 3.90
N ARG A 302 -39.77 7.44 3.52
CA ARG A 302 -41.14 7.94 3.33
C ARG A 302 -41.87 7.18 2.24
N ALA A 303 -41.24 7.01 1.08
CA ALA A 303 -41.81 6.27 -0.05
C ALA A 303 -42.14 4.81 0.31
N ALA A 304 -41.29 4.15 1.10
CA ALA A 304 -41.51 2.80 1.59
C ALA A 304 -42.73 2.72 2.52
N GLY A 305 -42.86 3.67 3.47
CA GLY A 305 -44.00 3.77 4.37
C GLY A 305 -45.32 4.04 3.64
N GLU A 306 -45.30 4.99 2.69
CA GLU A 306 -46.44 5.33 1.85
C GLU A 306 -46.83 4.16 0.92
N ALA A 307 -45.85 3.43 0.38
CA ALA A 307 -46.10 2.23 -0.41
C ALA A 307 -46.75 1.11 0.44
N GLN A 308 -46.29 0.93 1.68
CA GLN A 308 -46.87 -0.04 2.62
C GLN A 308 -48.31 0.34 3.03
N ALA A 309 -48.61 1.64 3.12
CA ALA A 309 -49.96 2.15 3.36
C ALA A 309 -50.87 2.10 2.12
N GLY A 310 -50.32 1.78 0.94
CA GLY A 310 -51.06 1.75 -0.33
C GLY A 310 -51.26 3.14 -0.97
N GLU A 311 -50.56 4.17 -0.49
CA GLU A 311 -50.71 5.56 -0.92
C GLU A 311 -49.88 5.88 -2.17
N ARG A 312 -50.29 5.34 -3.32
CA ARG A 312 -49.51 5.38 -4.59
C ARG A 312 -48.98 6.75 -4.98
N ARG A 313 -49.81 7.81 -4.92
CA ARG A 313 -49.38 9.14 -5.38
C ARG A 313 -48.30 9.75 -4.48
N GLN A 314 -48.38 9.53 -3.17
CA GLN A 314 -47.40 10.05 -2.22
C GLN A 314 -46.08 9.28 -2.38
N ALA A 315 -46.17 7.94 -2.41
CA ALA A 315 -44.99 7.08 -2.60
C ALA A 315 -44.20 7.43 -3.88
N GLN A 316 -44.90 7.72 -4.98
CA GLN A 316 -44.28 8.17 -6.23
C GLN A 316 -43.63 9.56 -6.12
N GLN A 317 -44.22 10.46 -5.34
CA GLN A 317 -43.67 11.80 -5.14
C GLN A 317 -42.40 11.73 -4.29
N SER A 318 -42.44 11.00 -3.18
CA SER A 318 -41.29 10.73 -2.31
C SER A 318 -40.17 9.99 -3.06
N GLY A 319 -40.51 8.98 -3.87
CA GLY A 319 -39.53 8.27 -4.70
C GLY A 319 -38.89 9.14 -5.79
N LYS A 320 -39.63 10.10 -6.36
CA LYS A 320 -39.08 11.11 -7.30
C LYS A 320 -38.19 12.14 -6.59
N GLU A 321 -38.51 12.53 -5.36
CA GLU A 321 -37.64 13.36 -4.53
C GLU A 321 -36.31 12.65 -4.27
N ALA A 322 -36.34 11.34 -3.96
CA ALA A 322 -35.13 10.54 -3.76
C ALA A 322 -34.26 10.47 -5.03
N GLU A 323 -34.87 10.22 -6.19
CA GLU A 323 -34.19 10.21 -7.49
C GLU A 323 -33.49 11.55 -7.79
N GLN A 324 -34.19 12.68 -7.62
CA GLN A 324 -33.64 14.02 -7.86
C GLN A 324 -32.47 14.36 -6.91
N ALA A 325 -32.50 13.82 -5.69
CA ALA A 325 -31.43 14.02 -4.72
C ALA A 325 -30.18 13.18 -5.05
N LEU A 326 -30.34 11.95 -5.56
CA LEU A 326 -29.24 11.05 -5.91
C LEU A 326 -28.59 11.33 -7.27
N ASP A 327 -29.38 11.68 -8.28
CA ASP A 327 -28.92 11.86 -9.66
C ASP A 327 -27.60 12.67 -9.81
N PRO A 328 -27.43 13.83 -9.16
CA PRO A 328 -26.22 14.63 -9.32
C PRO A 328 -25.02 14.12 -8.49
N VAL A 329 -25.22 13.22 -7.52
CA VAL A 329 -24.19 12.84 -6.55
C VAL A 329 -22.99 12.18 -7.25
N ALA A 330 -23.25 11.22 -8.14
CA ALA A 330 -22.19 10.51 -8.87
C ALA A 330 -21.34 11.46 -9.72
N GLN A 331 -21.98 12.39 -10.43
CA GLN A 331 -21.26 13.36 -11.27
C GLN A 331 -20.42 14.33 -10.43
N ARG A 332 -20.96 14.83 -9.32
CA ARG A 332 -20.22 15.76 -8.46
C ARG A 332 -19.04 15.12 -7.75
N LEU A 333 -19.19 13.86 -7.31
CA LEU A 333 -18.06 13.11 -6.74
C LEU A 333 -16.94 12.94 -7.78
N ARG A 334 -17.28 12.68 -9.04
CA ARG A 334 -16.29 12.64 -10.14
C ARG A 334 -15.63 14.00 -10.37
N GLU A 335 -16.41 15.08 -10.41
CA GLU A 335 -15.90 16.46 -10.58
C GLU A 335 -14.97 16.88 -9.42
N GLN A 336 -15.36 16.61 -8.17
CA GLN A 336 -14.53 16.88 -6.98
C GLN A 336 -13.23 16.09 -7.01
N ARG A 337 -13.30 14.79 -7.34
CA ARG A 337 -12.12 13.94 -7.50
C ARG A 337 -11.18 14.50 -8.56
N ASP A 338 -11.70 14.91 -9.71
CA ASP A 338 -10.87 15.41 -10.82
C ASP A 338 -10.22 16.77 -10.47
N GLN A 339 -10.94 17.67 -9.78
CA GLN A 339 -10.38 18.92 -9.25
C GLN A 339 -9.26 18.66 -8.24
N MET A 340 -9.47 17.70 -7.33
CA MET A 340 -8.48 17.29 -6.34
C MET A 340 -7.23 16.69 -6.99
N ARG A 341 -7.41 15.80 -7.98
CA ARG A 341 -6.31 15.24 -8.77
C ARG A 341 -5.50 16.37 -9.43
N ASP A 342 -6.16 17.33 -10.05
CA ASP A 342 -5.51 18.49 -10.66
C ASP A 342 -4.72 19.31 -9.63
N GLN A 343 -5.30 19.55 -8.45
CA GLN A 343 -4.64 20.29 -7.37
C GLN A 343 -3.40 19.55 -6.85
N TRP A 344 -3.49 18.24 -6.63
CA TRP A 344 -2.35 17.41 -6.20
C TRP A 344 -1.24 17.38 -7.24
N ARG A 345 -1.57 17.27 -8.52
CA ARG A 345 -0.57 17.36 -9.60
C ARG A 345 0.10 18.74 -9.62
N GLN A 346 -0.68 19.82 -9.48
CA GLN A 346 -0.13 21.17 -9.44
C GLN A 346 0.81 21.40 -8.25
N ASP A 347 0.47 20.93 -7.05
CA ASP A 347 1.33 21.00 -5.85
C ASP A 347 2.69 20.31 -6.08
N VAL A 348 2.67 19.13 -6.70
CA VAL A 348 3.89 18.39 -7.06
C VAL A 348 4.65 19.11 -8.17
N MET A 349 3.99 19.56 -9.23
CA MET A 349 4.61 20.32 -10.33
C MET A 349 5.29 21.59 -9.83
N GLN A 350 4.67 22.32 -8.91
CA GLN A 350 5.23 23.51 -8.30
C GLN A 350 6.48 23.17 -7.46
N THR A 351 6.43 22.08 -6.71
CA THR A 351 7.60 21.58 -5.95
C THR A 351 8.75 21.20 -6.88
N LEU A 352 8.45 20.55 -8.02
CA LEU A 352 9.43 20.21 -9.04
C LEU A 352 10.01 21.46 -9.72
N ASP A 353 9.20 22.49 -10.00
CA ASP A 353 9.68 23.77 -10.55
C ASP A 353 10.66 24.48 -9.61
N TYR A 354 10.33 24.52 -8.32
CA TYR A 354 11.24 25.08 -7.34
C TYR A 354 12.55 24.28 -7.25
N ALA A 355 12.47 22.95 -7.23
CA ALA A 355 13.65 22.09 -7.23
C ALA A 355 14.49 22.26 -8.50
N LEU A 356 13.87 22.41 -9.67
CA LEU A 356 14.53 22.69 -10.94
C LEU A 356 15.31 24.00 -10.90
N SER A 357 14.64 25.08 -10.47
CA SER A 357 15.25 26.40 -10.35
C SER A 357 16.43 26.41 -9.37
N GLU A 358 16.24 25.80 -8.19
CA GLU A 358 17.28 25.73 -7.16
C GLU A 358 18.47 24.86 -7.62
N THR A 359 18.22 23.74 -8.31
CA THR A 359 19.28 22.89 -8.87
C THR A 359 20.08 23.62 -9.94
N ALA A 360 19.41 24.36 -10.82
CA ALA A 360 20.07 25.15 -11.86
C ALA A 360 20.96 26.26 -11.27
N ASP A 361 20.46 26.96 -10.25
CA ASP A 361 21.22 27.97 -9.52
C ASP A 361 22.43 27.36 -8.79
N LEU A 362 22.26 26.20 -8.15
CA LEU A 362 23.35 25.45 -7.52
C LEU A 362 24.40 25.05 -8.54
N ALA A 363 23.99 24.50 -9.70
CA ALA A 363 24.89 24.08 -10.76
C ALA A 363 25.73 25.25 -11.27
N ARG A 364 25.10 26.40 -11.54
CA ARG A 364 25.80 27.62 -11.99
C ARG A 364 26.83 28.09 -10.97
N ARG A 365 26.44 28.21 -9.69
CA ARG A 365 27.35 28.64 -8.62
C ARG A 365 28.48 27.64 -8.38
N GLN A 366 28.20 26.34 -8.53
CA GLN A 366 29.20 25.28 -8.40
C GLN A 366 30.22 25.31 -9.56
N VAL A 367 29.80 25.63 -10.80
CA VAL A 367 30.71 25.85 -11.94
C VAL A 367 31.66 27.01 -11.67
N ASP A 368 31.13 28.16 -11.25
CA ASP A 368 31.93 29.36 -10.96
C ASP A 368 32.95 29.09 -9.85
N LEU A 369 32.51 28.38 -8.79
CA LEU A 369 33.36 28.00 -7.67
C LEU A 369 34.43 26.98 -8.08
N ALA A 370 34.09 25.97 -8.89
CA ALA A 370 35.03 24.99 -9.41
C ALA A 370 36.13 25.64 -10.27
N GLN A 371 35.79 26.67 -11.06
CA GLN A 371 36.77 27.42 -11.84
C GLN A 371 37.73 28.22 -10.95
N ARG A 372 37.21 28.90 -9.92
CA ARG A 372 38.04 29.62 -8.93
C ARG A 372 39.01 28.68 -8.21
N MET A 373 38.53 27.52 -7.78
CA MET A 373 39.33 26.49 -7.11
C MET A 373 40.42 25.93 -8.04
N ARG A 374 40.11 25.65 -9.30
CA ARG A 374 41.13 25.26 -10.31
C ARG A 374 42.16 26.37 -10.56
N GLY A 375 41.77 27.64 -10.41
CA GLY A 375 42.67 28.79 -10.40
C GLY A 375 43.51 28.95 -9.12
N GLY A 376 43.38 28.06 -8.14
CA GLY A 376 44.15 28.07 -6.90
C GLY A 376 43.46 28.72 -5.70
N ASP A 377 42.18 29.10 -5.80
CA ASP A 377 41.45 29.74 -4.71
C ASP A 377 41.09 28.73 -3.60
N ALA A 378 41.78 28.83 -2.46
CA ALA A 378 41.50 28.09 -1.23
C ALA A 378 41.04 29.00 -0.08
N SER A 379 40.51 30.19 -0.40
CA SER A 379 40.11 31.20 0.59
C SER A 379 39.02 30.70 1.54
N ALA A 380 38.87 31.38 2.68
CA ALA A 380 37.74 31.16 3.58
C ALA A 380 36.39 31.34 2.86
N ASP A 381 36.31 32.27 1.93
CA ASP A 381 35.12 32.52 1.12
C ASP A 381 34.80 31.33 0.19
N ALA A 382 35.79 30.75 -0.48
CA ALA A 382 35.60 29.57 -1.32
C ALA A 382 35.11 28.36 -0.51
N ARG A 383 35.63 28.18 0.71
CA ARG A 383 35.18 27.14 1.66
C ARG A 383 33.74 27.35 2.11
N ASN A 384 33.40 28.58 2.50
CA ASN A 384 32.06 28.93 2.95
C ASN A 384 31.04 28.79 1.80
N ALA A 385 31.42 29.20 0.59
CA ALA A 385 30.60 29.01 -0.61
C ALA A 385 30.35 27.52 -0.89
N GLN A 386 31.39 26.67 -0.82
CA GLN A 386 31.23 25.22 -1.04
C GLN A 386 30.32 24.57 0.02
N ALA A 387 30.45 24.99 1.28
CA ALA A 387 29.57 24.52 2.35
C ALA A 387 28.11 24.95 2.13
N ALA A 388 27.89 26.21 1.71
CA ALA A 388 26.55 26.73 1.41
C ALA A 388 25.90 26.01 0.22
N LEU A 389 26.67 25.65 -0.80
CA LEU A 389 26.18 24.87 -1.94
C LEU A 389 25.78 23.44 -1.54
N ARG A 390 26.54 22.81 -0.62
CA ARG A 390 26.18 21.50 -0.05
C ARG A 390 24.85 21.58 0.72
N GLU A 391 24.68 22.60 1.55
CA GLU A 391 23.45 22.81 2.30
C GLU A 391 22.26 23.13 1.37
N GLY A 392 22.49 23.86 0.28
CA GLY A 392 21.50 24.04 -0.78
C GLY A 392 21.08 22.71 -1.42
N ALA A 393 22.04 21.86 -1.78
CA ALA A 393 21.77 20.52 -2.28
C ALA A 393 20.96 19.66 -1.28
N ASP A 394 21.25 19.75 0.02
CA ASP A 394 20.48 19.07 1.08
C ASP A 394 19.01 19.55 1.12
N ARG A 395 18.77 20.86 0.95
CA ARG A 395 17.40 21.42 0.91
C ARG A 395 16.63 20.96 -0.33
N VAL A 396 17.26 20.92 -1.50
CA VAL A 396 16.62 20.39 -2.71
C VAL A 396 16.26 18.91 -2.52
N MET A 397 17.15 18.12 -1.89
CA MET A 397 16.89 16.71 -1.60
C MET A 397 15.64 16.53 -0.73
N GLN A 398 15.51 17.32 0.34
CA GLN A 398 14.36 17.25 1.25
C GLN A 398 13.04 17.57 0.53
N ARG A 399 13.03 18.63 -0.30
CA ARG A 399 11.84 18.97 -1.10
C ARG A 399 11.43 17.86 -2.06
N LEU A 400 12.40 17.21 -2.67
CA LEU A 400 12.14 16.12 -3.61
C LEU A 400 11.67 14.85 -2.92
N GLN A 401 12.16 14.58 -1.71
CA GLN A 401 11.62 13.50 -0.90
C GLN A 401 10.15 13.75 -0.56
N THR A 402 9.75 15.00 -0.29
CA THR A 402 8.34 15.36 -0.13
C THR A 402 7.57 15.16 -1.43
N ALA A 403 8.08 15.61 -2.58
CA ALA A 403 7.41 15.42 -3.87
C ALA A 403 7.23 13.93 -4.23
N ALA A 404 8.24 13.10 -3.95
CA ALA A 404 8.19 11.65 -4.15
C ALA A 404 7.23 10.93 -3.18
N GLY A 405 6.91 11.51 -2.02
CA GLY A 405 5.84 11.04 -1.15
C GLY A 405 4.44 11.44 -1.62
N LYS A 406 4.36 12.41 -2.52
CA LYS A 406 3.09 12.98 -3.01
C LYS A 406 2.66 12.45 -4.37
N ASN A 407 3.62 12.05 -5.22
CA ASN A 407 3.36 11.44 -6.52
C ASN A 407 4.40 10.38 -6.90
N ALA A 408 3.93 9.20 -7.31
CA ALA A 408 4.73 8.00 -7.61
C ALA A 408 5.59 8.14 -8.87
N LEU A 409 5.27 9.08 -9.77
CA LEU A 409 6.07 9.38 -10.96
C LEU A 409 7.32 10.20 -10.62
N VAL A 410 7.37 10.80 -9.41
CA VAL A 410 8.59 11.44 -8.91
C VAL A 410 9.51 10.35 -8.33
N SER A 411 10.52 10.02 -9.12
CA SER A 411 11.50 9.00 -8.81
C SER A 411 12.25 9.25 -7.48
N PRO A 412 12.33 8.25 -6.57
CA PRO A 412 13.18 8.31 -5.38
C PRO A 412 14.68 8.45 -5.69
N GLN A 413 15.10 8.00 -6.88
CA GLN A 413 16.50 8.00 -7.33
C GLN A 413 16.92 9.32 -8.01
N VAL A 414 16.02 10.29 -8.18
CA VAL A 414 16.43 11.71 -8.37
C VAL A 414 17.38 12.14 -7.24
N GLY A 415 17.23 11.53 -6.05
CA GLY A 415 18.16 11.69 -4.94
C GLY A 415 19.55 11.08 -5.14
N THR A 416 19.73 10.11 -6.05
CA THR A 416 21.01 9.42 -6.25
C THR A 416 22.03 10.29 -7.00
N SER A 417 21.61 10.98 -8.06
CA SER A 417 22.46 11.95 -8.77
C SER A 417 22.84 13.14 -7.88
N LEU A 418 21.90 13.57 -7.04
CA LEU A 418 22.14 14.59 -6.02
C LEU A 418 23.05 14.08 -4.89
N GLY A 419 22.89 12.82 -4.49
CA GLY A 419 23.73 12.16 -3.51
C GLY A 419 25.18 12.05 -3.98
N PHE A 420 25.40 11.73 -5.26
CA PHE A 420 26.71 11.80 -5.90
C PHE A 420 27.27 13.23 -5.87
N ALA A 421 26.49 14.23 -6.30
CA ALA A 421 26.92 15.63 -6.25
C ALA A 421 27.31 16.05 -4.83
N ARG A 422 26.50 15.70 -3.83
CA ARG A 422 26.73 15.99 -2.42
C ARG A 422 27.98 15.32 -1.87
N LEU A 423 28.23 14.06 -2.23
CA LEU A 423 29.45 13.35 -1.87
C LEU A 423 30.68 14.09 -2.41
N ARG A 424 30.67 14.46 -3.69
CA ARG A 424 31.76 15.22 -4.31
C ARG A 424 31.96 16.60 -3.69
N MET A 425 30.88 17.30 -3.37
CA MET A 425 30.95 18.56 -2.63
C MET A 425 31.55 18.38 -1.23
N ALA A 426 31.21 17.31 -0.52
CA ALA A 426 31.76 17.01 0.81
C ALA A 426 33.26 16.67 0.73
N GLU A 427 33.67 15.90 -0.27
CA GLU A 427 35.09 15.63 -0.54
C GLU A 427 35.84 16.93 -0.89
N ALA A 428 35.23 17.83 -1.68
CA ALA A 428 35.81 19.14 -1.99
C ALA A 428 36.00 20.00 -0.72
N VAL A 429 35.02 20.02 0.19
CA VAL A 429 35.15 20.68 1.50
C VAL A 429 36.31 20.11 2.31
N ASP A 430 36.44 18.78 2.38
CA ASP A 430 37.54 18.11 3.10
C ASP A 430 38.91 18.53 2.54
N ARG A 431 39.07 18.54 1.21
CA ARG A 431 40.34 18.96 0.56
C ARG A 431 40.74 20.40 0.86
N LEU A 432 39.79 21.28 1.16
CA LEU A 432 40.05 22.68 1.49
C LEU A 432 40.27 22.92 2.99
N GLN A 433 39.78 22.01 3.85
CA GLN A 433 39.88 22.10 5.31
C GLN A 433 41.13 21.45 5.89
N ARG A 434 41.83 20.60 5.12
CA ARG A 434 43.12 20.01 5.51
C ARG A 434 44.18 21.08 5.83
N ALA A 435 45.15 20.71 6.68
CA ALA A 435 46.27 21.56 7.07
C ALA A 435 47.09 22.08 5.87
N THR A 436 47.11 21.32 4.77
CA THR A 436 47.60 21.74 3.45
C THR A 436 46.45 21.66 2.44
N PRO A 437 45.77 22.79 2.16
CA PRO A 437 44.66 22.82 1.21
C PRO A 437 45.10 22.46 -0.21
N ASN A 438 44.29 21.66 -0.92
CA ASN A 438 44.51 21.33 -2.34
C ASN A 438 43.36 21.87 -3.20
N PRO A 439 43.39 23.16 -3.62
CA PRO A 439 42.29 23.78 -4.36
C PRO A 439 42.12 23.20 -5.77
N SER A 440 43.18 22.69 -6.40
CA SER A 440 43.08 22.07 -7.72
C SER A 440 42.25 20.77 -7.67
N GLU A 441 42.54 19.89 -6.71
CA GLU A 441 41.75 18.65 -6.50
C GLU A 441 40.33 18.95 -6.02
N ALA A 442 40.14 19.96 -5.16
CA ALA A 442 38.82 20.44 -4.77
C ALA A 442 38.01 20.95 -5.98
N GLY A 443 38.65 21.63 -6.93
CA GLY A 443 38.05 22.12 -8.15
C GLY A 443 37.61 21.00 -9.11
N GLU A 444 38.36 19.90 -9.20
CA GLU A 444 37.96 18.71 -9.97
C GLU A 444 36.74 18.01 -9.35
N LEU A 445 36.74 17.82 -8.03
CA LEU A 445 35.60 17.27 -7.29
C LEU A 445 34.37 18.17 -7.42
N ALA A 446 34.56 19.49 -7.32
CA ALA A 446 33.53 20.48 -7.54
C ALA A 446 32.97 20.42 -8.97
N GLY A 447 33.80 20.13 -9.98
CA GLY A 447 33.38 19.89 -11.36
C GLY A 447 32.52 18.63 -11.50
N GLN A 448 32.90 17.51 -10.88
CA GLN A 448 32.10 16.29 -10.88
C GLN A 448 30.75 16.48 -10.18
N ALA A 449 30.68 17.36 -9.18
CA ALA A 449 29.40 17.70 -8.55
C ALA A 449 28.42 18.38 -9.52
N VAL A 450 28.91 19.17 -10.48
CA VAL A 450 28.10 19.79 -11.53
C VAL A 450 27.44 18.74 -12.41
N ASP A 451 28.15 17.65 -12.74
CA ASP A 451 27.59 16.56 -13.54
C ASP A 451 26.39 15.91 -12.84
N GLY A 452 26.48 15.70 -11.52
CA GLY A 452 25.37 15.19 -10.71
C GLY A 452 24.17 16.14 -10.68
N LEU A 453 24.40 17.46 -10.56
CA LEU A 453 23.34 18.48 -10.59
C LEU A 453 22.67 18.58 -11.98
N ASN A 454 23.45 18.41 -13.06
CA ASN A 454 22.91 18.38 -14.43
C ASN A 454 22.07 17.13 -14.70
N ALA A 455 22.55 15.95 -14.29
CA ALA A 455 21.79 14.70 -14.37
C ALA A 455 20.47 14.78 -13.57
N MET A 456 20.53 15.42 -12.41
CA MET A 456 19.35 15.71 -11.60
C MET A 456 18.36 16.62 -12.32
N THR A 457 18.83 17.70 -12.94
CA THR A 457 17.98 18.65 -13.70
C THR A 457 17.23 17.92 -14.83
N GLN A 458 17.90 17.02 -15.55
CA GLN A 458 17.27 16.21 -16.59
C GLN A 458 16.19 15.28 -16.02
N SER A 459 16.46 14.66 -14.87
CA SER A 459 15.52 13.77 -14.19
C SER A 459 14.29 14.53 -13.71
N LEU A 460 14.48 15.72 -13.16
CA LEU A 460 13.38 16.60 -12.73
C LEU A 460 12.50 17.07 -13.89
N LEU A 461 13.09 17.43 -15.04
CA LEU A 461 12.32 17.80 -16.24
C LEU A 461 11.47 16.63 -16.74
N ARG A 462 11.99 15.40 -16.67
CA ARG A 462 11.25 14.19 -17.03
C ARG A 462 10.11 13.92 -16.06
N SER A 463 10.38 13.86 -14.75
CA SER A 463 9.33 13.67 -13.74
C SER A 463 8.26 14.74 -13.83
N ARG A 464 8.65 16.00 -14.11
CA ARG A 464 7.68 17.07 -14.37
C ARG A 464 6.79 16.77 -15.57
N SER A 465 7.37 16.32 -16.68
CA SER A 465 6.60 15.95 -17.88
C SER A 465 5.67 14.78 -17.60
N GLU A 466 6.13 13.75 -16.87
CA GLU A 466 5.33 12.57 -16.53
C GLU A 466 4.15 12.97 -15.63
N VAL A 467 4.39 13.77 -14.59
CA VAL A 467 3.35 14.30 -13.70
C VAL A 467 2.37 15.19 -14.46
N GLN A 468 2.84 15.99 -15.42
CA GLN A 468 1.97 16.84 -16.23
C GLN A 468 1.03 16.02 -17.13
N SER A 469 1.51 14.90 -17.67
CA SER A 469 0.72 14.00 -18.53
C SER A 469 -0.17 13.02 -17.77
N ALA A 470 -0.02 12.93 -16.44
CA ALA A 470 -0.78 12.01 -15.61
C ALA A 470 -2.24 12.45 -15.48
N GLU A 471 -3.15 11.49 -15.49
CA GLU A 471 -4.57 11.67 -15.21
C GLU A 471 -4.86 11.54 -13.70
N SER A 472 -4.10 10.69 -12.98
CA SER A 472 -4.23 10.50 -11.54
C SER A 472 -3.46 11.57 -10.75
N GLY A 473 -3.93 11.89 -9.54
CA GLY A 473 -3.28 12.88 -8.68
C GLY A 473 -2.01 12.33 -8.02
N SER A 474 -2.04 11.04 -7.69
CA SER A 474 -0.93 10.30 -7.07
C SER A 474 0.10 9.76 -8.06
N GLY A 475 -0.19 9.73 -9.36
CA GLY A 475 0.69 9.15 -10.40
C GLY A 475 0.85 7.62 -10.33
N LEU A 476 0.14 6.97 -9.40
CA LEU A 476 0.28 5.53 -9.15
C LEU A 476 -0.35 4.71 -10.28
N GLN A 477 -1.49 5.16 -10.80
CA GLN A 477 -2.17 4.50 -11.91
C GLN A 477 -1.26 4.43 -13.14
N GLU A 478 -0.62 5.54 -13.50
CA GLU A 478 0.30 5.63 -14.63
C GLU A 478 1.56 4.79 -14.42
N ALA A 479 2.10 4.78 -13.20
CA ALA A 479 3.25 3.94 -12.86
C ALA A 479 2.92 2.45 -13.03
N VAL A 480 1.71 2.03 -12.63
CA VAL A 480 1.24 0.65 -12.81
C VAL A 480 0.92 0.35 -14.27
N GLU A 481 0.28 1.26 -15.00
CA GLU A 481 0.01 1.12 -16.43
C GLU A 481 1.30 0.96 -17.24
N LYS A 482 2.33 1.74 -16.93
CA LYS A 482 3.67 1.62 -17.52
C LYS A 482 4.24 0.21 -17.29
N MET A 483 4.11 -0.34 -16.08
CA MET A 483 4.53 -1.71 -15.77
C MET A 483 3.70 -2.77 -16.51
N ALA A 484 2.38 -2.58 -16.61
CA ALA A 484 1.50 -3.47 -17.34
C ALA A 484 1.83 -3.49 -18.85
N GLN A 485 2.19 -2.35 -19.42
CA GLN A 485 2.67 -2.25 -20.80
C GLN A 485 3.97 -3.04 -21.01
N LEU A 486 4.93 -2.95 -20.09
CA LEU A 486 6.17 -3.75 -20.18
C LEU A 486 5.90 -5.25 -20.05
N ALA A 487 4.99 -5.64 -19.16
CA ALA A 487 4.57 -7.03 -19.02
C ALA A 487 3.90 -7.54 -20.31
N ALA A 488 3.01 -6.75 -20.92
CA ALA A 488 2.36 -7.08 -22.19
C ALA A 488 3.38 -7.18 -23.35
N GLN A 489 4.37 -6.29 -23.39
CA GLN A 489 5.47 -6.38 -24.35
C GLN A 489 6.26 -7.68 -24.17
N GLN A 490 6.58 -8.07 -22.92
CA GLN A 490 7.24 -9.34 -22.65
C GLN A 490 6.36 -10.54 -23.03
N GLN A 491 5.04 -10.50 -22.80
CA GLN A 491 4.12 -11.56 -23.25
C GLN A 491 4.14 -11.74 -24.77
N ALA A 492 4.13 -10.64 -25.51
CA ALA A 492 4.22 -10.68 -26.97
C ALA A 492 5.55 -11.28 -27.46
N LEU A 493 6.66 -11.00 -26.75
CA LEU A 493 7.96 -11.62 -27.02
C LEU A 493 7.94 -13.13 -26.72
N ASN A 494 7.26 -13.55 -25.66
CA ASN A 494 7.11 -14.97 -25.30
C ASN A 494 6.30 -15.72 -26.36
N GLY A 495 5.17 -15.15 -26.81
CA GLY A 495 4.33 -15.75 -27.85
C GLY A 495 5.07 -15.91 -29.19
N GLN A 496 5.83 -14.89 -29.60
CA GLN A 496 6.64 -14.93 -30.83
C GLN A 496 7.79 -15.95 -30.72
N SER A 497 8.47 -15.99 -29.57
CA SER A 497 9.55 -16.96 -29.31
C SER A 497 9.02 -18.40 -29.23
N GLY A 498 7.85 -18.61 -28.60
CA GLY A 498 7.16 -19.90 -28.52
C GLY A 498 6.75 -20.46 -29.88
N GLY A 499 6.24 -19.61 -30.78
CA GLY A 499 5.91 -20.00 -32.15
C GLY A 499 7.13 -20.35 -33.02
N MET A 500 8.32 -19.86 -32.67
CA MET A 500 9.57 -20.12 -33.40
C MET A 500 10.31 -21.38 -32.93
N LEU A 501 10.07 -21.86 -31.71
CA LEU A 501 10.75 -23.04 -31.17
C LEU A 501 10.61 -24.31 -32.05
N PRO A 502 9.42 -24.65 -32.61
CA PRO A 502 9.27 -25.81 -33.48
C PRO A 502 9.96 -25.65 -34.84
N LEU A 503 10.29 -24.40 -35.23
CA LEU A 503 10.90 -24.04 -36.51
C LEU A 503 12.43 -23.93 -36.43
N MET A 504 13.01 -23.86 -35.23
CA MET A 504 14.47 -23.86 -35.00
C MET A 504 15.22 -25.02 -35.68
N PRO A 505 14.70 -26.27 -35.71
CA PRO A 505 15.37 -27.37 -36.41
C PRO A 505 15.37 -27.23 -37.94
N LEU A 506 14.48 -26.41 -38.53
CA LEU A 506 14.41 -26.17 -39.98
C LEU A 506 15.37 -25.09 -40.48
N GLY A 507 16.08 -24.40 -39.58
CA GLY A 507 17.25 -23.53 -39.82
C GLY A 507 17.34 -22.81 -41.18
N GLY A 508 16.92 -21.54 -41.24
CA GLY A 508 17.09 -20.67 -42.42
C GLY A 508 17.51 -19.25 -42.05
N GLU A 509 18.13 -18.51 -42.99
CA GLU A 509 18.58 -17.11 -42.79
C GLU A 509 17.45 -16.17 -42.34
N GLY A 510 16.21 -16.40 -42.81
CA GLY A 510 15.04 -15.63 -42.37
C GLY A 510 14.75 -15.77 -40.88
N LEU A 511 14.88 -16.98 -40.31
CA LEU A 511 14.65 -17.22 -38.88
C LEU A 511 15.73 -16.53 -38.01
N LEU A 512 16.97 -16.48 -38.47
CA LEU A 512 18.04 -15.74 -37.79
C LEU A 512 17.82 -14.22 -37.83
N GLN A 513 17.22 -13.69 -38.90
CA GLN A 513 16.84 -12.29 -39.00
C GLN A 513 15.70 -11.96 -38.02
N ASP A 514 14.72 -12.84 -37.90
CA ASP A 514 13.62 -12.71 -36.94
C ASP A 514 14.11 -12.80 -35.48
N LEU A 515 15.06 -13.69 -35.18
CA LEU A 515 15.69 -13.78 -33.86
C LEU A 515 16.48 -12.52 -33.49
N ARG A 516 17.17 -11.89 -34.45
CA ARG A 516 17.82 -10.59 -34.24
C ARG A 516 16.81 -9.49 -33.95
N ALA A 517 15.68 -9.47 -34.66
CA ALA A 517 14.59 -8.53 -34.39
C ALA A 517 13.98 -8.72 -32.99
N LEU A 518 13.80 -9.97 -32.55
CA LEU A 518 13.38 -10.32 -31.18
C LEU A 518 14.41 -9.87 -30.14
N ALA A 519 15.70 -10.10 -30.39
CA ALA A 519 16.77 -9.67 -29.51
C ALA A 519 16.82 -8.15 -29.36
N GLU A 520 16.65 -7.39 -30.45
CA GLU A 520 16.57 -5.93 -30.40
C GLU A 520 15.40 -5.44 -29.54
N ARG A 521 14.22 -6.06 -29.67
CA ARG A 521 13.07 -5.74 -28.81
C ARG A 521 13.34 -6.08 -27.35
N GLN A 522 13.98 -7.22 -27.08
CA GLN A 522 14.38 -7.60 -25.73
C GLN A 522 15.43 -6.64 -25.14
N ARG A 523 16.36 -6.08 -25.95
CA ARG A 523 17.29 -5.03 -25.51
C ARG A 523 16.58 -3.72 -25.20
N ARG A 524 15.56 -3.34 -25.98
CA ARG A 524 14.76 -2.13 -25.70
C ARG A 524 14.03 -2.29 -24.36
N LEU A 525 13.42 -3.45 -24.13
CA LEU A 525 12.82 -3.78 -22.84
C LEU A 525 13.85 -3.74 -21.70
N ALA A 526 15.05 -4.29 -21.91
CA ALA A 526 16.13 -4.20 -20.93
C ALA A 526 16.50 -2.74 -20.63
N ALA A 527 16.67 -1.91 -21.66
CA ALA A 527 16.98 -0.49 -21.52
C ALA A 527 15.85 0.30 -20.83
N GLU A 528 14.59 -0.05 -21.06
CA GLU A 528 13.44 0.53 -20.36
C GLU A 528 13.41 0.09 -18.89
N LEU A 529 13.67 -1.18 -18.58
CA LEU A 529 13.78 -1.68 -17.21
C LEU A 529 14.98 -1.07 -16.48
N GLU A 530 16.10 -0.84 -17.16
CA GLU A 530 17.26 -0.12 -16.60
C GLU A 530 16.94 1.33 -16.32
N ARG A 531 16.19 1.99 -17.21
CA ARG A 531 15.71 3.35 -16.98
C ARG A 531 14.78 3.37 -15.79
N MET A 532 13.82 2.45 -15.69
CA MET A 532 12.95 2.34 -14.52
C MET A 532 13.71 2.01 -13.25
N ASN A 533 14.78 1.21 -13.35
CA ASN A 533 15.67 0.91 -12.23
C ASN A 533 16.56 2.09 -11.84
N ALA A 534 16.90 2.97 -12.79
CA ALA A 534 17.64 4.23 -12.59
C ALA A 534 16.73 5.40 -12.23
N GLU A 535 15.42 5.23 -12.42
CA GLU A 535 14.33 6.08 -11.97
C GLU A 535 13.68 5.50 -10.70
N GLY A 536 14.17 4.40 -10.12
CA GLY A 536 13.63 3.82 -8.89
C GLY A 536 12.12 3.51 -8.90
N GLN A 537 11.51 3.42 -10.08
CA GLN A 537 10.07 3.20 -10.27
C GLN A 537 9.65 1.76 -9.94
N ALA A 538 10.61 0.82 -9.90
CA ALA A 538 10.38 -0.58 -9.49
C ALA A 538 11.61 -1.17 -8.79
N GLN A 539 11.44 -1.66 -7.56
CA GLN A 539 12.48 -2.42 -6.85
C GLN A 539 12.64 -3.81 -7.50
N GLY A 540 13.88 -4.26 -7.67
CA GLY A 540 14.19 -5.49 -8.41
C GLY A 540 14.23 -5.32 -9.94
N ALA A 541 13.96 -4.12 -10.46
CA ALA A 541 14.09 -3.80 -11.88
C ALA A 541 15.51 -4.02 -12.41
N GLU A 542 16.54 -3.89 -11.57
CA GLU A 542 17.91 -4.26 -11.93
C GLU A 542 18.03 -5.73 -12.33
N ALA A 543 17.47 -6.64 -11.52
CA ALA A 543 17.50 -8.07 -11.80
C ALA A 543 16.67 -8.41 -13.06
N LEU A 544 15.55 -7.71 -13.27
CA LEU A 544 14.71 -7.87 -14.46
C LEU A 544 15.42 -7.35 -15.72
N ALA A 545 16.09 -6.20 -15.62
CA ALA A 545 16.90 -5.62 -16.69
C ALA A 545 18.07 -6.53 -17.06
N GLN A 546 18.80 -7.04 -16.07
CA GLN A 546 19.90 -7.98 -16.29
C GLN A 546 19.40 -9.27 -16.97
N GLU A 547 18.29 -9.84 -16.50
CA GLU A 547 17.67 -11.00 -17.12
C GLU A 547 17.24 -10.72 -18.56
N ALA A 548 16.65 -9.55 -18.83
CA ALA A 548 16.27 -9.12 -20.18
C ALA A 548 17.49 -8.95 -21.10
N ARG A 549 18.60 -8.35 -20.62
CA ARG A 549 19.86 -8.28 -21.39
C ARG A 549 20.41 -9.66 -21.71
N ASP A 550 20.39 -10.58 -20.74
CA ASP A 550 20.86 -11.95 -20.93
C ASP A 550 20.05 -12.69 -21.97
N LEU A 551 18.73 -12.52 -21.95
CA LEU A 551 17.82 -13.08 -22.95
C LEU A 551 18.10 -12.49 -24.34
N ALA A 552 18.31 -11.18 -24.45
CA ALA A 552 18.66 -10.54 -25.72
C ALA A 552 19.96 -11.10 -26.32
N ARG A 553 21.00 -11.26 -25.48
CA ARG A 553 22.29 -11.84 -25.92
C ARG A 553 22.15 -13.28 -26.42
N ARG A 554 21.28 -14.08 -25.82
CA ARG A 554 21.01 -15.46 -26.28
C ARG A 554 20.27 -15.50 -27.60
N LEU A 555 19.25 -14.65 -27.75
CA LEU A 555 18.49 -14.53 -29.00
C LEU A 555 19.40 -14.09 -30.17
N GLU A 556 20.32 -13.15 -29.94
CA GLU A 556 21.34 -12.75 -30.92
C GLU A 556 22.31 -13.87 -31.31
N ALA A 557 22.67 -14.72 -30.35
CA ALA A 557 23.51 -15.88 -30.59
C ALA A 557 22.76 -17.02 -31.31
N GLY A 558 21.49 -16.82 -31.69
CA GLY A 558 20.64 -17.83 -32.30
C GLY A 558 20.19 -18.92 -31.32
N GLN A 559 20.31 -18.69 -30.00
CA GLN A 559 20.00 -19.65 -28.96
C GLN A 559 18.56 -19.46 -28.48
N LEU A 560 17.61 -20.02 -29.23
CA LEU A 560 16.22 -20.14 -28.81
C LEU A 560 15.92 -21.61 -28.48
N ASP A 561 16.00 -21.94 -27.19
CA ASP A 561 15.72 -23.27 -26.64
C ASP A 561 14.62 -23.20 -25.55
N ARG A 562 14.12 -24.37 -25.11
CA ARG A 562 13.09 -24.44 -24.05
C ARG A 562 13.49 -23.66 -22.78
N ARG A 563 14.78 -23.69 -22.41
CA ARG A 563 15.29 -22.96 -21.24
C ARG A 563 15.19 -21.45 -21.42
N THR A 564 15.43 -20.95 -22.63
CA THR A 564 15.31 -19.52 -22.95
C THR A 564 13.85 -19.06 -22.90
N ILE A 565 12.92 -19.89 -23.35
CA ILE A 565 11.48 -19.63 -23.22
C ILE A 565 11.02 -19.66 -21.76
N GLU A 566 11.43 -20.66 -20.97
CA GLU A 566 11.12 -20.71 -19.53
C GLU A 566 11.67 -19.48 -18.77
N ARG A 567 12.85 -18.97 -19.18
CA ARG A 567 13.40 -17.73 -18.61
C ARG A 567 12.58 -16.50 -19.01
N GLN A 568 12.17 -16.42 -20.27
CA GLN A 568 11.25 -15.39 -20.76
C GLN A 568 9.89 -15.43 -20.04
N GLU A 569 9.35 -16.61 -19.76
CA GLU A 569 8.13 -16.80 -18.97
C GLU A 569 8.32 -16.40 -17.51
N ARG A 570 9.47 -16.70 -16.90
CA ARG A 570 9.80 -16.23 -15.54
C ARG A 570 9.96 -14.71 -15.49
N LEU A 571 10.60 -14.11 -16.48
CA LEU A 571 10.72 -12.66 -16.59
C LEU A 571 9.32 -12.02 -16.74
N PHE A 572 8.47 -12.59 -17.59
CA PHE A 572 7.07 -12.18 -17.73
C PHE A 572 6.30 -12.30 -16.41
N ARG A 573 6.39 -13.45 -15.73
CA ARG A 573 5.74 -13.66 -14.43
C ARG A 573 6.22 -12.66 -13.40
N ARG A 574 7.51 -12.32 -13.35
CA ARG A 574 8.01 -11.29 -12.43
C ARG A 574 7.56 -9.87 -12.82
N LEU A 575 7.53 -9.54 -14.11
CA LEU A 575 7.00 -8.25 -14.57
C LEU A 575 5.50 -8.14 -14.26
N LEU A 576 4.77 -9.23 -14.44
CA LEU A 576 3.41 -9.39 -13.96
C LEU A 576 3.38 -9.30 -12.45
N ASP A 577 4.07 -10.08 -11.64
CA ASP A 577 4.03 -9.96 -10.17
C ASP A 577 4.36 -8.53 -9.69
N GLN A 578 5.12 -7.75 -10.47
CA GLN A 578 5.30 -6.32 -10.24
C GLN A 578 4.14 -5.41 -10.74
N GLY A 579 3.36 -5.82 -11.76
CA GLY A 579 2.19 -5.12 -12.35
C GLY A 579 0.79 -5.80 -12.26
N ARG A 580 0.66 -6.98 -11.65
CA ARG A 580 -0.46 -7.94 -11.77
C ARG A 580 -1.19 -8.04 -10.45
N THR A 581 -2.19 -7.21 -10.30
CA THR A 581 -3.52 -7.72 -9.99
C THR A 581 -4.61 -6.86 -10.66
N LEU A 582 -4.30 -6.20 -11.79
CA LEU A 582 -5.24 -5.36 -12.54
C LEU A 582 -5.89 -6.04 -13.77
N ARG A 583 -5.90 -7.37 -13.89
CA ARG A 583 -6.81 -8.05 -14.83
C ARG A 583 -7.41 -9.28 -14.18
N GLY A 584 -8.71 -9.18 -13.89
CA GLY A 584 -9.58 -10.35 -13.82
C GLY A 584 -9.67 -11.01 -15.20
N GLU A 585 -9.84 -12.33 -15.16
CA GLU A 585 -10.07 -13.25 -16.27
C GLU A 585 -8.86 -13.53 -17.18
N GLU A 586 -8.19 -14.68 -16.96
CA GLU A 586 -8.32 -15.88 -17.81
C GLU A 586 -7.47 -17.06 -17.27
N GLU A 587 -8.20 -18.14 -16.97
CA GLU A 587 -7.89 -19.59 -17.08
C GLU A 587 -6.56 -20.15 -16.55
N ASP A 588 -6.64 -20.73 -15.34
CA ASP A 588 -5.72 -21.72 -14.80
C ASP A 588 -5.79 -23.03 -15.62
N GLU A 589 -5.01 -23.15 -16.70
CA GLU A 589 -5.00 -24.37 -17.52
C GLU A 589 -3.94 -25.43 -17.12
N GLN A 590 -3.13 -25.27 -16.07
CA GLN A 590 -2.07 -26.26 -15.79
C GLN A 590 -1.85 -26.65 -14.33
N GLU A 591 -2.90 -26.69 -13.50
CA GLU A 591 -2.90 -27.56 -12.33
C GLU A 591 -4.22 -28.36 -12.27
N GLU A 592 -4.12 -29.68 -12.44
CA GLU A 592 -5.24 -30.58 -12.19
C GLU A 592 -5.78 -30.30 -10.78
N ARG A 593 -7.02 -29.78 -10.71
CA ARG A 593 -7.74 -29.55 -9.46
C ARG A 593 -7.81 -30.84 -8.66
N THR A 594 -6.90 -31.02 -7.71
CA THR A 594 -7.12 -31.94 -6.59
C THR A 594 -8.06 -31.25 -5.61
N SER A 595 -9.34 -31.58 -5.69
CA SER A 595 -10.33 -31.19 -4.70
C SER A 595 -9.96 -31.79 -3.35
N GLN A 596 -9.34 -31.00 -2.48
CA GLN A 596 -9.24 -31.35 -1.06
C GLN A 596 -10.55 -30.95 -0.38
N THR A 597 -11.20 -31.92 0.26
CA THR A 597 -12.40 -31.68 1.09
C THR A 597 -12.04 -30.69 2.20
N ALA A 598 -12.82 -29.61 2.32
CA ALA A 598 -12.61 -28.56 3.31
C ALA A 598 -12.46 -29.17 4.72
N ARG A 599 -11.29 -28.97 5.34
CA ARG A 599 -11.09 -29.25 6.77
C ARG A 599 -11.52 -28.02 7.57
N PRO A 600 -12.01 -28.18 8.81
CA PRO A 600 -12.49 -27.07 9.66
C PRO A 600 -11.49 -25.94 9.92
N GLU A 601 -10.23 -26.12 9.54
CA GLU A 601 -9.10 -25.24 9.83
C GLU A 601 -8.66 -24.38 8.62
N ASN A 602 -9.17 -24.67 7.41
CA ASN A 602 -8.69 -24.06 6.16
C ASN A 602 -9.49 -22.83 5.69
N VAL A 603 -10.55 -22.45 6.41
CA VAL A 603 -11.30 -21.21 6.12
C VAL A 603 -11.24 -20.32 7.36
N ARG A 604 -10.09 -19.65 7.56
CA ARG A 604 -10.00 -18.55 8.50
C ARG A 604 -10.63 -17.33 7.85
N LEU A 605 -11.94 -17.18 8.03
CA LEU A 605 -12.59 -15.90 7.81
C LEU A 605 -11.91 -14.86 8.73
N PRO A 606 -11.51 -13.70 8.20
CA PRO A 606 -11.10 -12.55 8.99
C PRO A 606 -12.08 -12.33 10.15
N PRO A 607 -11.65 -11.82 11.32
CA PRO A 607 -12.52 -11.66 12.48
C PRO A 607 -13.87 -10.97 12.17
N ALA A 608 -13.87 -10.00 11.24
CA ALA A 608 -15.04 -9.29 10.75
C ALA A 608 -16.04 -10.16 9.96
N LEU A 609 -15.57 -11.22 9.32
CA LEU A 609 -16.33 -12.13 8.47
C LEU A 609 -16.78 -13.40 9.20
N ARG A 610 -16.51 -13.52 10.51
CA ARG A 610 -16.96 -14.66 11.30
C ARG A 610 -18.47 -14.54 11.57
N PRO A 611 -19.24 -15.65 11.48
CA PRO A 611 -20.65 -15.65 11.84
C PRO A 611 -20.86 -15.12 13.27
N GLY A 612 -21.50 -13.96 13.41
CA GLY A 612 -21.77 -13.28 14.69
C GLY A 612 -20.91 -12.05 15.01
N ALA A 613 -19.92 -11.68 14.17
CA ALA A 613 -19.10 -10.49 14.36
C ALA A 613 -19.85 -9.18 14.04
N ALA A 614 -20.74 -9.21 13.04
CA ALA A 614 -21.67 -8.12 12.79
C ALA A 614 -22.85 -8.19 13.78
N GLY A 615 -22.68 -7.59 14.95
CA GLY A 615 -23.80 -6.92 15.63
C GLY A 615 -24.27 -7.40 17.00
N LYS A 616 -23.63 -8.33 17.73
CA LYS A 616 -24.05 -8.65 19.12
C LYS A 616 -22.94 -9.10 20.06
N GLY A 617 -22.05 -8.19 20.46
CA GLY A 617 -21.26 -8.29 21.71
C GLY A 617 -20.50 -9.60 21.97
N PRO A 618 -19.89 -9.76 23.16
CA PRO A 618 -19.35 -11.06 23.56
C PRO A 618 -20.49 -12.06 23.78
N ARG A 619 -20.26 -13.33 23.44
CA ARG A 619 -21.22 -14.44 23.61
C ARG A 619 -21.74 -14.55 25.05
N TYR A 620 -20.89 -14.21 26.02
CA TYR A 620 -21.22 -14.00 27.41
C TYR A 620 -20.85 -12.55 27.80
N PRO A 621 -21.81 -11.74 28.27
CA PRO A 621 -21.53 -10.36 28.70
C PRO A 621 -20.54 -10.37 29.86
N TYR A 622 -19.56 -9.46 29.81
CA TYR A 622 -18.64 -9.27 30.93
C TYR A 622 -19.41 -8.77 32.16
N PRO A 623 -19.00 -9.14 33.39
CA PRO A 623 -19.57 -8.58 34.61
C PRO A 623 -19.49 -7.06 34.63
N THR A 624 -20.52 -6.40 35.13
CA THR A 624 -20.55 -4.94 35.22
C THR A 624 -19.59 -4.43 36.29
N TRP A 625 -19.18 -3.16 36.20
CA TRP A 625 -18.27 -2.55 37.17
C TRP A 625 -18.80 -2.61 38.62
N GLU A 626 -20.11 -2.45 38.82
CA GLU A 626 -20.75 -2.62 40.13
C GLU A 626 -20.60 -4.03 40.71
N GLN A 627 -20.61 -5.06 39.86
CA GLN A 627 -20.41 -6.46 40.27
C GLN A 627 -18.93 -6.76 40.61
N LEU A 628 -18.00 -6.01 40.03
CA LEU A 628 -16.56 -6.18 40.24
C LEU A 628 -16.01 -5.39 41.43
N GLN A 629 -16.69 -4.32 41.85
CA GLN A 629 -16.22 -3.43 42.93
C GLN A 629 -16.08 -4.13 44.29
N GLN A 630 -16.87 -5.15 44.57
CA GLN A 630 -16.83 -5.89 45.85
C GLN A 630 -15.70 -6.94 45.91
N LEU A 631 -14.95 -7.13 44.82
CA LEU A 631 -13.91 -8.14 44.69
C LEU A 631 -12.52 -7.51 44.76
N SER A 632 -11.52 -8.29 45.19
CA SER A 632 -10.12 -7.86 45.21
C SER A 632 -9.56 -7.72 43.78
N PRO A 633 -8.48 -6.95 43.57
CA PRO A 633 -7.87 -6.77 42.25
C PRO A 633 -7.45 -8.08 41.56
N GLU A 634 -6.99 -9.06 42.33
CA GLU A 634 -6.60 -10.37 41.81
C GLU A 634 -7.82 -11.20 41.37
N GLU A 635 -8.91 -11.17 42.14
CA GLU A 635 -10.17 -11.83 41.79
C GLU A 635 -10.82 -11.20 40.55
N ARG A 636 -10.78 -9.87 40.42
CA ARG A 636 -11.27 -9.16 39.22
C ARG A 636 -10.53 -9.62 37.97
N ARG A 637 -9.19 -9.74 38.06
CA ARG A 637 -8.36 -10.20 36.94
C ARG A 637 -8.69 -11.64 36.56
N LEU A 638 -8.81 -12.54 37.54
CA LEU A 638 -9.18 -13.94 37.29
C LEU A 638 -10.56 -14.07 36.65
N ILE A 639 -11.53 -13.28 37.09
CA ILE A 639 -12.89 -13.29 36.55
C ILE A 639 -12.90 -12.73 35.12
N LEU A 640 -12.19 -11.64 34.85
CA LEU A 640 -12.10 -11.10 33.49
C LEU A 640 -11.37 -12.05 32.53
N ASP A 641 -10.29 -12.69 32.98
CA ASP A 641 -9.58 -13.72 32.19
C ASP A 641 -10.46 -14.97 31.97
N TYR A 642 -11.28 -15.36 32.95
CA TYR A 642 -12.25 -16.44 32.81
C TYR A 642 -13.32 -16.13 31.76
N PHE A 643 -13.93 -14.94 31.81
CA PHE A 643 -14.91 -14.50 30.79
C PHE A 643 -14.26 -14.28 29.42
N ARG A 644 -12.99 -13.86 29.37
CA ARG A 644 -12.22 -13.78 28.11
C ARG A 644 -12.06 -15.16 27.48
N ARG A 645 -11.59 -16.16 28.26
CA ARG A 645 -11.44 -17.56 27.80
C ARG A 645 -12.77 -18.19 27.39
N LEU A 646 -13.86 -17.89 28.10
CA LEU A 646 -15.22 -18.33 27.76
C LEU A 646 -15.72 -17.77 26.43
N ASN A 647 -15.28 -16.56 26.08
CA ASN A 647 -15.63 -15.90 24.83
C ASN A 647 -14.68 -16.24 23.66
N GLU A 648 -13.47 -16.70 23.94
CA GLU A 648 -12.46 -17.08 22.92
C GLU A 648 -12.67 -18.48 22.31
N GLY A 649 -13.52 -19.32 22.90
CA GLY A 649 -14.08 -20.48 22.21
C GLY A 649 -13.12 -21.64 21.88
N ARG A 650 -12.32 -22.10 22.85
CA ARG A 650 -11.99 -23.52 23.19
C ARG A 650 -10.89 -23.56 24.28
N PRO A 651 -10.79 -24.63 25.08
CA PRO A 651 -9.65 -24.84 25.97
C PRO A 651 -8.34 -25.07 25.20
#